data_AF-A0A1C0YCL2-F1
#
_entry.id   AF-A0A1C0YCL2-F1
#
_cell.length_a   1.000
_cell.length_b   1.000
_cell.length_c   1.000
_cell.angle_alpha   90.00
_cell.angle_beta   90.00
_cell.angle_gamma   90.00
#
_symmetry.space_group_name_H-M   'P 1'
#
loop_
_entity.id
_entity.type
_entity.pdbx_description
1 polymer ?
#
loop_
_entity_poly.entity_id
_entity_poly.type
_entity_poly.pdbx_seq_one_letter_code
_entity_poly.pdbx_strand_id
1 'polypeptide(L)'
;MRKQQQYGMFIIALLCMLLLPTSAAHAVAYSADTGYETLDARFWEDQKPPVGFYINAAGRYILETVPAPTVGSTFGEWSVMNLARGQYTGYDYVNYIPKTYYSDYLKRVEQYVAANKGVLDFNKSTEWSRVMLALSVLDYDAKNVAGYDFIEKLSSSHRFSYRQGINGPIWEIIALNTRGYALYADATNDDVNTIGKMIDYILKGEIVQVDGTVGGWTLSGKKPDADITGMALQALAPYYKDEALYAKTGAKTSYEQFVKAVERGVLAMKNMQLANGGFGSFGTVNSESTVQVIVALTALGFDPLASSISLKHIGKTVSFVTAGATHDGVYSNNVINALLTFWAPNSGSSVAVGGFKHVTSGYDGGGGAGTSVNAMATDQAMYGLLAYDRFKKGETPLYDMNDMRNGKYKQQHAASYTITYDGNNIGATTTAQASPYAIVGLPWEANVHSWNTKADGSGSKYLPGEKLIMPEHAITLYAQDETASAQANEEAVQKVVTLIEQLPAPQNVTRTDAPAITRARATYDKLTAAEKEKVTNISKLVTVEVKISEVLAKYDDELQVTNLMQTIDALAAVTPLTADYEEAIHNARRSYNALTPQQRLQITNANALSLLEAKIAIVVEEEKVEHETSIEAVGEDRSSKDVIAMINALPAVEALKIADTLAVKKARVYYEALTATAKKDVTNESKLAALEQKLAELQKAALEEEELQGEINNQSYDKMKITGKTLVVESNKSAGNFLVQLPMDVLETLRTYNLTTLQVSDARGVKLAVDATAVLKQLQGVKNAKALHLEVTQYNYDTGLFDVKLYVLNNQGGQTAIQLDREYIQLSIPYAFFVDGKRLHTYVLLRVNGMEDVATAHYGDAKSVTLHVKTGGTFKFTNEAVSFSDIKGVPQTAAITYLANRHVIKGDAGKFNPHHNLSRAHFAAMVVRALGLQAKASDSVFNDTKGKWYAADVQALYEAGIIQGTSPTTFAPNNNLTRQQVSLMMARTLRYIGIDTKTYETAVTFRDINSIAPTARADVSALVNLGIIEGENGYFAPSRQVTRAELAQILRNTLAIAELM
;
A
#
# COMPACT_ATOMS: atom_id res chain seq x y z
N MET A 1 -23.95 -17.08 37.41
CA MET A 1 -22.63 -17.36 36.79
C MET A 1 -22.84 -17.97 35.41
N ARG A 2 -22.64 -17.18 34.33
CA ARG A 2 -22.78 -17.46 32.87
C ARG A 2 -23.54 -16.31 32.18
N LYS A 3 -23.07 -15.08 32.34
CA LYS A 3 -23.53 -13.88 31.61
C LYS A 3 -22.39 -12.84 31.68
N GLN A 4 -21.39 -12.94 30.79
CA GLN A 4 -20.47 -11.81 30.47
C GLN A 4 -19.47 -12.07 29.30
N GLN A 5 -19.52 -13.19 28.57
CA GLN A 5 -18.50 -13.53 27.56
C GLN A 5 -18.99 -13.57 26.10
N GLN A 6 -20.14 -12.99 25.75
CA GLN A 6 -20.68 -13.07 24.39
C GLN A 6 -20.94 -11.74 23.68
N TYR A 7 -20.57 -10.60 24.26
CA TYR A 7 -20.73 -9.28 23.64
C TYR A 7 -19.44 -8.69 23.02
N GLY A 8 -18.31 -9.40 23.06
CA GLY A 8 -17.02 -8.90 22.57
C GLY A 8 -16.64 -9.29 21.13
N MET A 9 -17.46 -10.05 20.40
CA MET A 9 -16.98 -10.79 19.21
C MET A 9 -17.49 -10.29 17.86
N PHE A 10 -18.26 -9.19 17.83
CA PHE A 10 -18.76 -8.58 16.57
C PHE A 10 -18.20 -7.17 16.27
N ILE A 11 -17.33 -6.64 17.13
CA ILE A 11 -16.56 -5.40 16.87
C ILE A 11 -15.10 -5.71 16.45
N ILE A 12 -14.62 -6.94 16.63
CA ILE A 12 -13.22 -7.31 16.37
C ILE A 12 -12.95 -7.68 14.90
N ALA A 13 -13.99 -7.90 14.08
CA ALA A 13 -13.83 -8.19 12.65
C ALA A 13 -13.70 -6.93 11.76
N LEU A 14 -13.74 -5.73 12.34
CA LEU A 14 -13.44 -4.46 11.65
C LEU A 14 -12.19 -3.76 12.22
N LEU A 15 -11.46 -4.39 13.15
CA LEU A 15 -10.42 -3.75 13.96
C LEU A 15 -9.07 -4.48 13.98
N CYS A 16 -8.87 -5.49 13.12
CA CYS A 16 -7.57 -6.16 12.94
C CYS A 16 -6.92 -5.94 11.56
N MET A 17 -7.42 -4.97 10.79
CA MET A 17 -6.72 -4.40 9.65
C MET A 17 -6.12 -3.08 10.11
N LEU A 18 -4.89 -3.09 10.60
CA LEU A 18 -4.01 -1.92 10.65
C LEU A 18 -2.63 -2.38 11.16
N LEU A 19 -1.59 -1.80 10.57
CA LEU A 19 -0.17 -1.80 10.98
C LEU A 19 0.76 -2.83 10.32
N LEU A 20 1.04 -2.64 9.03
CA LEU A 20 2.39 -2.78 8.48
C LEU A 20 2.92 -1.37 8.12
N PRO A 21 4.20 -1.04 8.38
CA PRO A 21 4.83 0.14 7.80
C PRO A 21 5.05 -0.14 6.31
N THR A 22 4.20 0.44 5.46
CA THR A 22 4.46 0.54 4.02
C THR A 22 5.64 1.50 3.82
N SER A 23 6.76 1.02 3.27
CA SER A 23 7.49 1.90 2.37
C SER A 23 6.48 2.29 1.28
N ALA A 24 6.22 3.59 1.12
CA ALA A 24 5.28 4.05 0.11
C ALA A 24 5.87 3.75 -1.28
N ALA A 25 5.62 2.56 -1.80
CA ALA A 25 5.63 2.35 -3.24
C ALA A 25 4.49 3.22 -3.79
N HIS A 26 4.84 4.22 -4.58
CA HIS A 26 3.87 5.08 -5.24
C HIS A 26 3.45 4.36 -6.52
N ALA A 27 2.15 4.09 -6.68
CA ALA A 27 1.66 3.68 -7.97
C ALA A 27 1.49 4.92 -8.85
N VAL A 28 1.96 4.86 -10.08
CA VAL A 28 1.77 5.99 -11.01
C VAL A 28 0.26 6.18 -11.22
N ALA A 29 -0.25 7.37 -10.87
CA ALA A 29 -1.61 7.76 -11.21
C ALA A 29 -1.76 7.78 -12.73
N TYR A 30 -2.90 7.32 -13.24
CA TYR A 30 -3.15 7.30 -14.68
C TYR A 30 -3.62 8.66 -15.17
N SER A 31 -2.92 9.23 -16.15
CA SER A 31 -3.39 10.44 -16.83
C SER A 31 -4.40 10.05 -17.91
N ALA A 32 -5.67 10.38 -17.72
CA ALA A 32 -6.66 10.22 -18.79
C ALA A 32 -6.40 11.12 -19.99
N ASP A 33 -5.63 12.20 -19.82
CA ASP A 33 -5.34 13.17 -20.89
C ASP A 33 -4.16 12.77 -21.79
N THR A 34 -3.26 11.92 -21.30
CA THR A 34 -2.03 11.55 -22.03
C THR A 34 -1.67 10.07 -21.93
N GLY A 35 -2.11 9.38 -20.88
CA GLY A 35 -1.75 7.98 -20.60
C GLY A 35 -2.35 6.97 -21.58
N TYR A 36 -3.34 7.36 -22.39
CA TYR A 36 -3.87 6.48 -23.44
C TYR A 36 -2.95 6.38 -24.66
N GLU A 37 -2.05 7.35 -24.86
CA GLU A 37 -1.11 7.36 -25.99
C GLU A 37 -0.07 6.24 -25.89
N THR A 38 0.10 5.62 -24.71
CA THR A 38 1.03 4.52 -24.47
C THR A 38 0.38 3.14 -24.58
N LEU A 39 -0.92 3.08 -24.84
CA LEU A 39 -1.62 1.81 -25.05
C LEU A 39 -1.20 1.20 -26.40
N ASP A 40 -1.08 -0.14 -26.43
CA ASP A 40 -0.87 -0.92 -27.66
C ASP A 40 -2.17 -1.02 -28.50
N ALA A 41 -2.84 0.11 -28.68
CA ALA A 41 -3.92 0.37 -29.63
C ALA A 41 -4.20 1.87 -29.69
N ARG A 42 -4.68 2.35 -30.84
CA ARG A 42 -5.01 3.76 -31.08
C ARG A 42 -6.52 3.97 -31.06
N PHE A 43 -6.93 5.14 -30.62
CA PHE A 43 -8.32 5.58 -30.72
C PHE A 43 -8.58 6.22 -32.08
N TRP A 44 -9.85 6.26 -32.48
CA TRP A 44 -10.27 6.99 -33.67
C TRP A 44 -9.81 8.45 -33.61
N GLU A 45 -9.14 8.90 -34.66
CA GLU A 45 -8.47 10.20 -34.79
C GLU A 45 -7.48 10.54 -33.65
N ASP A 46 -6.93 9.54 -32.97
CA ASP A 46 -6.07 9.70 -31.78
C ASP A 46 -6.74 10.53 -30.66
N GLN A 47 -8.07 10.51 -30.60
CA GLN A 47 -8.83 11.23 -29.59
C GLN A 47 -8.70 10.58 -28.21
N LYS A 48 -8.86 11.40 -27.16
CA LYS A 48 -8.91 10.94 -25.77
C LYS A 48 -10.00 9.86 -25.59
N PRO A 49 -9.75 8.79 -24.81
CA PRO A 49 -10.75 7.78 -24.53
C PRO A 49 -11.97 8.40 -23.83
N PRO A 50 -13.19 8.16 -24.33
CA PRO A 50 -14.41 8.49 -23.60
C PRO A 50 -14.59 7.55 -22.40
N VAL A 51 -15.48 7.94 -21.46
CA VAL A 51 -15.84 7.11 -20.29
C VAL A 51 -16.26 5.69 -20.69
N GLY A 52 -16.91 5.52 -21.84
CA GLY A 52 -17.35 4.22 -22.35
C GLY A 52 -16.21 3.21 -22.55
N PHE A 53 -15.00 3.66 -22.89
CA PHE A 53 -13.83 2.77 -23.00
C PHE A 53 -13.50 2.12 -21.65
N TYR A 54 -13.48 2.91 -20.58
CA TYR A 54 -13.17 2.41 -19.23
C TYR A 54 -14.27 1.50 -18.69
N ILE A 55 -15.54 1.76 -19.02
CA ILE A 55 -16.67 0.86 -18.72
C ILE A 55 -16.47 -0.49 -19.43
N ASN A 56 -16.18 -0.47 -20.73
CA ASN A 56 -15.94 -1.68 -21.52
C ASN A 56 -14.78 -2.49 -20.94
N ALA A 57 -13.66 -1.83 -20.65
CA ALA A 57 -12.46 -2.48 -20.19
C ALA A 57 -12.60 -3.05 -18.77
N ALA A 58 -13.32 -2.36 -17.87
CA ALA A 58 -13.69 -2.89 -16.55
C ALA A 58 -14.65 -4.08 -16.65
N GLY A 59 -15.65 -4.02 -17.53
CA GLY A 59 -16.56 -5.14 -17.77
C GLY A 59 -15.84 -6.40 -18.27
N ARG A 60 -14.90 -6.22 -19.21
CA ARG A 60 -14.01 -7.30 -19.67
C ARG A 60 -13.15 -7.86 -18.53
N TYR A 61 -12.59 -6.99 -17.69
CA TYR A 61 -11.76 -7.40 -16.55
C TYR A 61 -12.54 -8.21 -15.51
N ILE A 62 -13.77 -7.77 -15.19
CA ILE A 62 -14.67 -8.50 -14.30
C ILE A 62 -15.00 -9.89 -14.87
N LEU A 63 -15.24 -10.01 -16.18
CA LEU A 63 -15.50 -11.32 -16.80
C LEU A 63 -14.29 -12.27 -16.74
N GLU A 64 -13.07 -11.74 -16.86
CA GLU A 64 -11.84 -12.54 -16.77
C GLU A 64 -11.53 -12.96 -15.33
N THR A 65 -11.80 -12.10 -14.35
CA THR A 65 -11.46 -12.34 -12.93
C THR A 65 -12.59 -13.00 -12.14
N VAL A 66 -13.84 -12.85 -12.59
CA VAL A 66 -15.06 -13.38 -11.96
C VAL A 66 -15.88 -14.19 -12.97
N PRO A 67 -15.33 -15.30 -13.51
CA PRO A 67 -16.05 -16.13 -14.48
C PRO A 67 -17.24 -16.89 -13.86
N ALA A 68 -17.26 -17.06 -12.53
CA ALA A 68 -18.30 -17.78 -11.80
C ALA A 68 -18.67 -17.04 -10.49
N PRO A 69 -19.47 -15.96 -10.56
CA PRO A 69 -19.80 -15.16 -9.38
C PRO A 69 -20.60 -15.97 -8.34
N THR A 70 -20.36 -15.68 -7.06
CA THR A 70 -21.07 -16.29 -5.90
C THR A 70 -21.77 -15.21 -5.06
N VAL A 71 -22.45 -15.58 -3.96
CA VAL A 71 -22.96 -14.59 -3.00
C VAL A 71 -21.80 -14.13 -2.12
N GLY A 72 -21.44 -12.84 -2.16
CA GLY A 72 -20.27 -12.34 -1.44
C GLY A 72 -19.91 -10.87 -1.72
N SER A 73 -19.28 -10.22 -0.74
CA SER A 73 -18.93 -8.79 -0.79
C SER A 73 -17.93 -8.40 -1.88
N THR A 74 -17.17 -9.36 -2.40
CA THR A 74 -16.33 -9.23 -3.59
C THR A 74 -16.59 -10.44 -4.49
N PHE A 75 -16.37 -10.27 -5.80
CA PHE A 75 -16.51 -11.35 -6.78
C PHE A 75 -17.93 -11.97 -6.87
N GLY A 76 -18.95 -11.18 -6.54
CA GLY A 76 -20.33 -11.65 -6.35
C GLY A 76 -21.39 -10.76 -7.01
N GLU A 77 -22.39 -10.33 -6.23
CA GLU A 77 -23.55 -9.56 -6.69
C GLU A 77 -23.17 -8.25 -7.40
N TRP A 78 -22.09 -7.60 -7.00
CA TRP A 78 -21.59 -6.35 -7.59
C TRP A 78 -21.21 -6.54 -9.05
N SER A 79 -20.37 -7.52 -9.32
CA SER A 79 -19.94 -7.90 -10.67
C SER A 79 -21.14 -8.24 -11.56
N VAL A 80 -22.11 -9.00 -11.03
CA VAL A 80 -23.34 -9.35 -11.75
C VAL A 80 -24.17 -8.11 -12.08
N MET A 81 -24.36 -7.23 -11.10
CA MET A 81 -25.08 -5.96 -11.27
C MET A 81 -24.40 -5.10 -12.32
N ASN A 82 -23.09 -4.89 -12.22
CA ASN A 82 -22.31 -4.06 -13.14
C ASN A 82 -22.45 -4.54 -14.58
N LEU A 83 -22.20 -5.82 -14.81
CA LEU A 83 -22.28 -6.41 -16.14
C LEU A 83 -23.68 -6.30 -16.71
N ALA A 84 -24.71 -6.68 -15.95
CA ALA A 84 -26.10 -6.67 -16.42
C ALA A 84 -26.65 -5.26 -16.62
N ARG A 85 -26.33 -4.34 -15.70
CA ARG A 85 -26.80 -2.95 -15.74
C ARG A 85 -26.17 -2.16 -16.88
N GLY A 86 -24.94 -2.49 -17.26
CA GLY A 86 -24.23 -1.85 -18.37
C GLY A 86 -24.60 -2.36 -19.76
N GLN A 87 -25.35 -3.46 -19.90
CA GLN A 87 -25.59 -4.09 -21.21
C GLN A 87 -26.32 -3.18 -22.22
N TYR A 88 -27.07 -2.17 -21.76
CA TYR A 88 -27.70 -1.16 -22.63
C TYR A 88 -26.70 -0.39 -23.49
N THR A 89 -25.44 -0.32 -23.05
CA THR A 89 -24.37 0.37 -23.77
C THR A 89 -24.05 -0.29 -25.11
N GLY A 90 -24.30 -1.60 -25.23
CA GLY A 90 -23.90 -2.38 -26.39
C GLY A 90 -22.38 -2.45 -26.60
N TYR A 91 -21.57 -2.17 -25.57
CA TYR A 91 -20.11 -2.21 -25.69
C TYR A 91 -19.60 -3.66 -25.84
N ASP A 92 -18.36 -3.80 -26.32
CA ASP A 92 -17.79 -5.09 -26.70
C ASP A 92 -17.75 -6.15 -25.57
N TYR A 93 -17.63 -5.75 -24.30
CA TYR A 93 -17.65 -6.68 -23.17
C TYR A 93 -18.90 -7.57 -23.15
N VAL A 94 -20.03 -7.12 -23.70
CA VAL A 94 -21.28 -7.88 -23.80
C VAL A 94 -21.09 -9.16 -24.63
N ASN A 95 -20.21 -9.14 -25.65
CA ASN A 95 -19.88 -10.32 -26.46
C ASN A 95 -19.17 -11.42 -25.66
N TYR A 96 -18.60 -11.08 -24.50
CA TYR A 96 -17.83 -11.99 -23.67
C TYR A 96 -18.59 -12.55 -22.48
N ILE A 97 -19.85 -12.13 -22.27
CA ILE A 97 -20.68 -12.67 -21.20
C ILE A 97 -21.09 -14.11 -21.59
N PRO A 98 -20.69 -15.14 -20.81
CA PRO A 98 -21.14 -16.49 -21.09
C PRO A 98 -22.66 -16.59 -21.09
N LYS A 99 -23.25 -17.34 -22.03
CA LYS A 99 -24.72 -17.47 -22.15
C LYS A 99 -25.40 -17.91 -20.86
N THR A 100 -24.73 -18.69 -20.02
CA THR A 100 -25.25 -19.20 -18.75
C THR A 100 -24.86 -18.36 -17.53
N TYR A 101 -24.06 -17.31 -17.68
CA TYR A 101 -23.45 -16.55 -16.59
C TYR A 101 -24.46 -16.14 -15.51
N TYR A 102 -25.53 -15.45 -15.93
CA TYR A 102 -26.58 -14.99 -15.03
C TYR A 102 -27.47 -16.11 -14.50
N SER A 103 -27.85 -17.09 -15.34
CA SER A 103 -28.67 -18.21 -14.90
C SER A 103 -27.94 -19.10 -13.89
N ASP A 104 -26.64 -19.26 -14.05
CA ASP A 104 -25.83 -20.05 -13.12
C ASP A 104 -25.57 -19.28 -11.83
N TYR A 105 -25.45 -17.95 -11.89
CA TYR A 105 -25.44 -17.12 -10.68
C TYR A 105 -26.74 -17.26 -9.89
N LEU A 106 -27.91 -17.13 -10.53
CA LEU A 106 -29.21 -17.28 -9.87
C LEU A 106 -29.35 -18.65 -9.19
N LYS A 107 -28.92 -19.74 -9.84
CA LYS A 107 -28.88 -21.08 -9.20
C LYS A 107 -28.01 -21.11 -7.95
N ARG A 108 -26.84 -20.46 -7.98
CA ARG A 108 -25.95 -20.37 -6.82
C ARG A 108 -26.56 -19.53 -5.69
N VAL A 109 -27.29 -18.47 -6.02
CA VAL A 109 -28.07 -17.69 -5.04
C VAL A 109 -29.15 -18.57 -4.41
N GLU A 110 -29.97 -19.25 -5.20
CA GLU A 110 -31.00 -20.16 -4.69
C GLU A 110 -30.42 -21.24 -3.76
N GLN A 111 -29.31 -21.87 -4.17
CA GLN A 111 -28.59 -22.85 -3.36
C GLN A 111 -28.09 -22.26 -2.05
N TYR A 112 -27.48 -21.06 -2.08
CA TYR A 112 -27.00 -20.37 -0.90
C TYR A 112 -28.15 -20.02 0.07
N VAL A 113 -29.25 -19.47 -0.45
CA VAL A 113 -30.42 -19.08 0.35
C VAL A 113 -31.09 -20.31 0.96
N ALA A 114 -31.27 -21.39 0.18
CA ALA A 114 -31.82 -22.64 0.66
C ALA A 114 -30.94 -23.29 1.74
N ALA A 115 -29.61 -23.33 1.54
CA ALA A 115 -28.66 -23.86 2.51
C ALA A 115 -28.70 -23.10 3.85
N ASN A 116 -28.95 -21.80 3.80
CA ASN A 116 -29.09 -20.93 4.96
C ASN A 116 -30.54 -20.79 5.48
N LYS A 117 -31.48 -21.55 4.91
CA LYS A 117 -32.91 -21.52 5.27
C LYS A 117 -33.50 -20.11 5.29
N GLY A 118 -33.10 -19.27 4.32
CA GLY A 118 -33.53 -17.87 4.21
C GLY A 118 -32.90 -16.89 5.20
N VAL A 119 -32.03 -17.35 6.12
CA VAL A 119 -31.34 -16.51 7.12
C VAL A 119 -29.92 -16.22 6.66
N LEU A 120 -29.71 -15.12 5.93
CA LEU A 120 -28.40 -14.78 5.37
C LEU A 120 -27.41 -14.29 6.44
N ASP A 121 -27.89 -13.52 7.42
CA ASP A 121 -27.11 -13.12 8.61
C ASP A 121 -28.04 -12.72 9.78
N PHE A 122 -27.61 -12.93 11.03
CA PHE A 122 -28.43 -12.64 12.21
C PHE A 122 -28.50 -11.16 12.60
N ASN A 123 -27.51 -10.38 12.19
CA ASN A 123 -27.30 -8.99 12.59
C ASN A 123 -27.26 -8.03 11.39
N LYS A 124 -27.09 -8.55 10.18
CA LYS A 124 -26.84 -7.71 9.00
C LYS A 124 -27.96 -7.77 7.98
N SER A 125 -28.85 -6.78 8.00
CA SER A 125 -29.88 -6.64 6.95
C SER A 125 -29.27 -6.32 5.58
N THR A 126 -28.02 -5.84 5.55
CA THR A 126 -27.25 -5.59 4.33
C THR A 126 -27.03 -6.84 3.49
N GLU A 127 -27.03 -8.05 4.07
CA GLU A 127 -26.86 -9.29 3.28
C GLU A 127 -28.03 -9.52 2.33
N TRP A 128 -29.27 -9.27 2.77
CA TRP A 128 -30.44 -9.33 1.90
C TRP A 128 -30.41 -8.20 0.88
N SER A 129 -30.10 -6.99 1.34
CA SER A 129 -30.09 -5.77 0.51
C SER A 129 -29.13 -5.90 -0.68
N ARG A 130 -27.91 -6.43 -0.47
CA ARG A 130 -26.93 -6.64 -1.53
C ARG A 130 -27.37 -7.68 -2.55
N VAL A 131 -27.86 -8.84 -2.09
CA VAL A 131 -28.37 -9.88 -2.99
C VAL A 131 -29.55 -9.35 -3.82
N MET A 132 -30.44 -8.54 -3.22
CA MET A 132 -31.55 -7.91 -3.93
C MET A 132 -31.12 -7.03 -5.12
N LEU A 133 -29.93 -6.44 -5.13
CA LEU A 133 -29.44 -5.65 -6.27
C LEU A 133 -29.25 -6.54 -7.50
N ALA A 134 -28.56 -7.68 -7.33
CA ALA A 134 -28.34 -8.64 -8.41
C ALA A 134 -29.62 -9.40 -8.79
N LEU A 135 -30.54 -9.64 -7.85
CA LEU A 135 -31.85 -10.20 -8.20
C LEU A 135 -32.65 -9.21 -9.06
N SER A 136 -32.68 -7.94 -8.66
CA SER A 136 -33.50 -6.91 -9.32
C SER A 136 -33.05 -6.62 -10.74
N VAL A 137 -31.74 -6.50 -10.98
CA VAL A 137 -31.19 -6.29 -12.34
C VAL A 137 -31.42 -7.50 -13.25
N LEU A 138 -31.53 -8.71 -12.68
CA LEU A 138 -31.81 -9.96 -13.40
C LEU A 138 -33.31 -10.29 -13.48
N ASP A 139 -34.17 -9.32 -13.18
CA ASP A 139 -35.63 -9.47 -13.15
C ASP A 139 -36.11 -10.66 -12.31
N TYR A 140 -35.37 -10.99 -11.25
CA TYR A 140 -35.70 -12.05 -10.31
C TYR A 140 -36.38 -11.45 -9.08
N ASP A 141 -37.56 -11.96 -8.71
CA ASP A 141 -38.37 -11.40 -7.63
C ASP A 141 -37.79 -11.76 -6.26
N ALA A 142 -37.42 -10.74 -5.47
CA ALA A 142 -36.90 -10.91 -4.12
C ALA A 142 -37.93 -11.48 -3.13
N LYS A 143 -39.22 -11.52 -3.49
CA LYS A 143 -40.28 -12.13 -2.68
C LYS A 143 -40.29 -13.65 -2.72
N ASN A 144 -39.55 -14.27 -3.64
CA ASN A 144 -39.49 -15.72 -3.75
C ASN A 144 -38.10 -16.18 -4.22
N VAL A 145 -37.16 -16.21 -3.29
CA VAL A 145 -35.80 -16.70 -3.51
C VAL A 145 -35.66 -18.05 -2.81
N ALA A 146 -35.66 -19.14 -3.59
CA ALA A 146 -35.68 -20.51 -3.06
C ALA A 146 -36.81 -20.77 -2.02
N GLY A 147 -37.98 -20.13 -2.20
CA GLY A 147 -39.11 -20.24 -1.29
C GLY A 147 -39.12 -19.26 -0.10
N TYR A 148 -38.17 -18.32 -0.04
CA TYR A 148 -38.07 -17.32 1.02
C TYR A 148 -38.40 -15.91 0.51
N ASP A 149 -39.17 -15.15 1.29
CA ASP A 149 -39.52 -13.75 1.00
C ASP A 149 -38.56 -12.80 1.72
N PHE A 150 -37.70 -12.12 0.96
CA PHE A 150 -36.75 -11.16 1.52
C PHE A 150 -37.45 -9.89 2.03
N ILE A 151 -38.57 -9.50 1.40
CA ILE A 151 -39.35 -8.34 1.80
C ILE A 151 -40.03 -8.60 3.15
N GLU A 152 -40.53 -9.82 3.38
CA GLU A 152 -41.04 -10.22 4.70
C GLU A 152 -39.98 -10.05 5.79
N LYS A 153 -38.77 -10.54 5.54
CA LYS A 153 -37.66 -10.44 6.48
C LYS A 153 -37.31 -8.97 6.79
N LEU A 154 -37.18 -8.12 5.77
CA LEU A 154 -36.85 -6.70 5.95
C LEU A 154 -37.99 -5.89 6.57
N SER A 155 -39.24 -6.32 6.40
CA SER A 155 -40.42 -5.69 7.01
C SER A 155 -40.53 -5.97 8.52
N SER A 156 -40.02 -7.12 8.98
CA SER A 156 -40.31 -7.62 10.33
C SER A 156 -39.85 -6.75 11.50
N SER A 157 -38.77 -5.97 11.36
CA SER A 157 -38.17 -5.23 12.48
C SER A 157 -37.29 -4.06 12.02
N HIS A 158 -37.67 -2.85 12.43
CA HIS A 158 -36.85 -1.65 12.27
C HIS A 158 -35.57 -1.76 13.09
N ARG A 159 -35.64 -2.36 14.30
CA ARG A 159 -34.45 -2.70 15.09
C ARG A 159 -33.48 -3.58 14.33
N PHE A 160 -33.96 -4.56 13.58
CA PHE A 160 -33.09 -5.38 12.74
C PHE A 160 -32.39 -4.54 11.67
N SER A 161 -33.10 -3.59 11.07
CA SER A 161 -32.54 -2.67 10.09
C SER A 161 -31.37 -1.85 10.65
N TYR A 162 -31.58 -1.11 11.75
CA TYR A 162 -30.53 -0.22 12.28
C TYR A 162 -29.50 -0.92 13.20
N ARG A 163 -29.50 -2.24 13.32
CA ARG A 163 -28.49 -2.99 14.12
C ARG A 163 -27.05 -2.71 13.68
N GLN A 164 -26.85 -2.39 12.41
CA GLN A 164 -25.55 -1.99 11.84
C GLN A 164 -25.36 -0.46 11.83
N GLY A 165 -26.08 0.27 12.69
CA GLY A 165 -26.14 1.72 12.63
C GLY A 165 -26.86 2.21 11.38
N ILE A 166 -26.46 3.39 10.89
CA ILE A 166 -27.08 4.04 9.72
C ILE A 166 -26.93 3.24 8.42
N ASN A 167 -25.95 2.34 8.36
CA ASN A 167 -25.64 1.54 7.17
C ASN A 167 -26.81 0.63 6.75
N GLY A 168 -27.48 -0.02 7.70
CA GLY A 168 -28.60 -0.93 7.41
C GLY A 168 -29.79 -0.20 6.74
N PRO A 169 -30.33 0.88 7.35
CA PRO A 169 -31.39 1.69 6.74
C PRO A 169 -31.04 2.22 5.35
N ILE A 170 -29.80 2.65 5.13
CA ILE A 170 -29.33 3.13 3.82
C ILE A 170 -29.42 2.00 2.77
N TRP A 171 -28.82 0.85 3.06
CA TRP A 171 -28.81 -0.29 2.14
C TRP A 171 -30.20 -0.84 1.84
N GLU A 172 -31.05 -0.93 2.87
CA GLU A 172 -32.42 -1.41 2.67
C GLU A 172 -33.21 -0.47 1.78
N ILE A 173 -33.12 0.85 1.99
CA ILE A 173 -33.79 1.81 1.10
C ILE A 173 -33.25 1.68 -0.33
N ILE A 174 -31.92 1.59 -0.53
CA ILE A 174 -31.33 1.37 -1.87
C ILE A 174 -31.91 0.11 -2.51
N ALA A 175 -31.92 -1.01 -1.78
CA ALA A 175 -32.43 -2.29 -2.28
C ALA A 175 -33.92 -2.24 -2.61
N LEU A 176 -34.74 -1.61 -1.77
CA LEU A 176 -36.18 -1.44 -2.01
C LEU A 176 -36.45 -0.54 -3.22
N ASN A 177 -35.65 0.52 -3.40
CA ASN A 177 -35.78 1.45 -4.52
C ASN A 177 -35.51 0.80 -5.89
N THR A 178 -34.72 -0.29 -5.96
CA THR A 178 -34.41 -0.98 -7.23
C THR A 178 -35.62 -1.33 -8.08
N ARG A 179 -36.73 -1.74 -7.45
CA ARG A 179 -38.00 -2.03 -8.14
C ARG A 179 -39.21 -1.41 -7.44
N GLY A 180 -39.00 -0.50 -6.50
CA GLY A 180 -40.07 0.06 -5.68
C GLY A 180 -40.78 -1.01 -4.84
N TYR A 181 -40.03 -1.90 -4.20
CA TYR A 181 -40.58 -2.91 -3.30
C TYR A 181 -41.26 -2.23 -2.10
N ALA A 182 -42.50 -2.63 -1.82
CA ALA A 182 -43.24 -2.18 -0.65
C ALA A 182 -43.01 -3.15 0.53
N LEU A 183 -42.64 -2.61 1.69
CA LEU A 183 -42.61 -3.36 2.94
C LEU A 183 -44.03 -3.71 3.40
N TYR A 184 -44.18 -4.84 4.08
CA TYR A 184 -45.46 -5.28 4.64
C TYR A 184 -45.78 -4.50 5.91
N ALA A 185 -47.03 -4.01 6.00
CA ALA A 185 -47.53 -3.36 7.20
C ALA A 185 -47.96 -4.40 8.23
N ASP A 186 -47.65 -4.14 9.49
CA ASP A 186 -48.15 -4.91 10.64
C ASP A 186 -48.49 -3.92 11.76
N ALA A 187 -49.76 -3.57 11.88
CA ALA A 187 -50.26 -2.63 12.89
C ALA A 187 -50.20 -3.20 14.31
N THR A 188 -49.92 -4.51 14.48
CA THR A 188 -49.79 -5.16 15.80
C THR A 188 -48.35 -5.17 16.31
N ASN A 189 -47.38 -4.83 15.46
CA ASN A 189 -45.95 -4.82 15.76
C ASN A 189 -45.40 -3.38 15.73
N ASP A 190 -45.22 -2.78 16.91
CA ASP A 190 -44.65 -1.43 17.03
C ASP A 190 -43.22 -1.31 16.44
N ASP A 191 -42.50 -2.43 16.36
CA ASP A 191 -41.15 -2.51 15.79
C ASP A 191 -41.15 -2.76 14.28
N VAL A 192 -42.29 -2.91 13.60
CA VAL A 192 -42.34 -3.15 12.15
C VAL A 192 -41.52 -2.12 11.38
N ASN A 193 -40.74 -2.55 10.40
CA ASN A 193 -39.92 -1.66 9.61
C ASN A 193 -40.75 -0.92 8.55
N THR A 194 -40.40 0.34 8.30
CA THR A 194 -41.03 1.15 7.24
C THR A 194 -39.98 2.05 6.61
N ILE A 195 -40.19 2.46 5.37
CA ILE A 195 -39.32 3.43 4.70
C ILE A 195 -39.25 4.74 5.50
N GLY A 196 -40.37 5.22 6.03
CA GLY A 196 -40.42 6.42 6.86
C GLY A 196 -39.55 6.34 8.12
N LYS A 197 -39.61 5.21 8.86
CA LYS A 197 -38.74 4.99 10.03
C LYS A 197 -37.26 5.00 9.65
N MET A 198 -36.90 4.38 8.52
CA MET A 198 -35.52 4.36 8.02
C MET A 198 -35.04 5.76 7.58
N ILE A 199 -35.87 6.53 6.88
CA ILE A 199 -35.56 7.92 6.52
C ILE A 199 -35.36 8.77 7.79
N ASP A 200 -36.29 8.73 8.75
CA ASP A 200 -36.17 9.49 9.99
C ASP A 200 -34.91 9.09 10.79
N TYR A 201 -34.54 7.81 10.78
CA TYR A 201 -33.30 7.32 11.40
C TYR A 201 -32.06 7.93 10.75
N ILE A 202 -32.00 7.95 9.41
CA ILE A 202 -30.91 8.58 8.65
C ILE A 202 -30.84 10.08 8.98
N LEU A 203 -31.97 10.80 8.89
CA LEU A 203 -32.01 12.24 9.15
C LEU A 203 -31.63 12.60 10.58
N LYS A 204 -32.02 11.79 11.56
CA LYS A 204 -31.59 11.95 12.96
C LYS A 204 -30.07 11.86 13.14
N GLY A 205 -29.39 11.13 12.25
CA GLY A 205 -27.94 11.00 12.23
C GLY A 205 -27.21 12.14 11.52
N GLU A 206 -27.91 13.18 11.04
CA GLU A 206 -27.27 14.34 10.40
C GLU A 206 -26.32 15.05 11.38
N ILE A 207 -25.12 15.35 10.92
CA ILE A 207 -24.04 15.82 11.79
C ILE A 207 -24.07 17.34 11.94
N VAL A 208 -23.93 17.80 13.18
CA VAL A 208 -23.61 19.19 13.53
C VAL A 208 -22.11 19.27 13.82
N GLN A 209 -21.38 20.01 12.98
CA GLN A 209 -19.94 20.21 13.09
C GLN A 209 -19.59 21.26 14.15
N VAL A 210 -18.32 21.30 14.56
CA VAL A 210 -17.82 22.18 15.63
C VAL A 210 -18.03 23.66 15.32
N ASP A 211 -17.96 24.04 14.04
CA ASP A 211 -18.22 25.40 13.56
C ASP A 211 -19.72 25.75 13.45
N GLY A 212 -20.60 24.84 13.89
CA GLY A 212 -22.04 24.98 13.84
C GLY A 212 -22.66 24.68 12.48
N THR A 213 -21.86 24.31 11.46
CA THR A 213 -22.42 23.85 10.19
C THR A 213 -23.09 22.50 10.35
N VAL A 214 -24.18 22.30 9.62
CA VAL A 214 -24.98 21.06 9.67
C VAL A 214 -24.94 20.40 8.30
N GLY A 215 -24.77 19.09 8.27
CA GLY A 215 -24.87 18.31 7.04
C GLY A 215 -23.96 17.09 7.01
N GLY A 216 -24.36 16.12 6.19
CA GLY A 216 -23.62 14.88 6.00
C GLY A 216 -23.80 13.88 7.15
N TRP A 217 -23.28 12.68 6.91
CA TRP A 217 -23.46 11.51 7.77
C TRP A 217 -22.16 10.71 7.85
N THR A 218 -22.07 9.86 8.86
CA THR A 218 -20.94 8.95 9.08
C THR A 218 -21.40 7.65 9.74
N LEU A 219 -20.61 6.58 9.66
CA LEU A 219 -20.86 5.34 10.41
C LEU A 219 -20.72 5.56 11.91
N SER A 220 -19.71 6.34 12.30
CA SER A 220 -19.34 6.61 13.69
C SER A 220 -18.58 7.93 13.79
N GLY A 221 -18.72 8.62 14.92
CA GLY A 221 -18.03 9.89 15.19
C GLY A 221 -18.87 11.13 14.87
N LYS A 222 -18.22 12.29 14.85
CA LYS A 222 -18.87 13.62 14.73
C LYS A 222 -18.47 14.41 13.48
N LYS A 223 -17.85 13.76 12.50
CA LYS A 223 -17.47 14.37 11.21
C LYS A 223 -18.16 13.63 10.07
N PRO A 224 -18.68 14.33 9.05
CA PRO A 224 -19.25 13.68 7.88
C PRO A 224 -18.17 12.91 7.12
N ASP A 225 -18.59 11.82 6.51
CA ASP A 225 -17.78 10.93 5.70
C ASP A 225 -18.31 10.88 4.26
N ALA A 226 -17.43 10.80 3.26
CA ALA A 226 -17.79 10.83 1.86
C ALA A 226 -18.64 9.61 1.45
N ASP A 227 -18.30 8.42 1.96
CA ASP A 227 -18.95 7.18 1.56
C ASP A 227 -20.38 7.12 2.11
N ILE A 228 -20.53 7.32 3.42
CA ILE A 228 -21.84 7.27 4.06
C ILE A 228 -22.73 8.42 3.65
N THR A 229 -22.16 9.63 3.48
CA THR A 229 -22.94 10.75 2.97
C THR A 229 -23.42 10.48 1.55
N GLY A 230 -22.54 9.98 0.68
CA GLY A 230 -22.89 9.60 -0.68
C GLY A 230 -23.99 8.55 -0.73
N MET A 231 -23.83 7.44 0.01
CA MET A 231 -24.81 6.35 0.05
C MET A 231 -26.16 6.79 0.64
N ALA A 232 -26.15 7.61 1.70
CA ALA A 232 -27.38 8.17 2.25
C ALA A 232 -28.13 9.00 1.20
N LEU A 233 -27.41 9.86 0.46
CA LEU A 233 -28.02 10.66 -0.61
C LEU A 233 -28.56 9.80 -1.75
N GLN A 234 -27.88 8.70 -2.12
CA GLN A 234 -28.38 7.74 -3.10
C GLN A 234 -29.69 7.08 -2.65
N ALA A 235 -29.78 6.68 -1.37
CA ALA A 235 -30.99 6.12 -0.78
C ALA A 235 -32.16 7.12 -0.80
N LEU A 236 -31.87 8.38 -0.46
CA LEU A 236 -32.86 9.45 -0.31
C LEU A 236 -33.27 10.10 -1.66
N ALA A 237 -32.49 9.94 -2.72
CA ALA A 237 -32.67 10.65 -3.99
C ALA A 237 -34.06 10.51 -4.63
N PRO A 238 -34.70 9.32 -4.69
CA PRO A 238 -36.05 9.21 -5.25
C PRO A 238 -37.08 10.07 -4.52
N TYR A 239 -36.97 10.15 -3.20
CA TYR A 239 -37.89 10.92 -2.36
C TYR A 239 -37.60 12.43 -2.40
N TYR A 240 -36.35 12.84 -2.65
CA TYR A 240 -35.99 14.24 -2.90
C TYR A 240 -36.58 14.75 -4.22
N LYS A 241 -36.69 13.87 -5.23
CA LYS A 241 -37.20 14.21 -6.56
C LYS A 241 -38.73 14.18 -6.66
N ASP A 242 -39.40 13.49 -5.75
CA ASP A 242 -40.86 13.28 -5.77
C ASP A 242 -41.47 13.43 -4.36
N GLU A 243 -42.06 14.59 -4.10
CA GLU A 243 -42.76 14.89 -2.84
C GLU A 243 -43.95 13.95 -2.57
N ALA A 244 -44.66 13.53 -3.63
CA ALA A 244 -45.78 12.60 -3.49
C ALA A 244 -45.31 11.19 -3.12
N LEU A 245 -44.12 10.79 -3.58
CA LEU A 245 -43.47 9.57 -3.12
C LEU A 245 -43.02 9.70 -1.67
N TYR A 246 -42.42 10.83 -1.27
CA TYR A 246 -42.05 11.09 0.13
C TYR A 246 -43.25 11.00 1.08
N ALA A 247 -44.39 11.58 0.69
CA ALA A 247 -45.62 11.56 1.50
C ALA A 247 -46.14 10.13 1.80
N LYS A 248 -45.84 9.17 0.92
CA LYS A 248 -46.24 7.75 1.11
C LYS A 248 -45.33 6.98 2.06
N THR A 249 -44.17 7.53 2.45
CA THR A 249 -43.20 6.83 3.30
C THR A 249 -43.66 6.70 4.74
N GLY A 250 -44.53 7.60 5.20
CA GLY A 250 -44.92 7.71 6.61
C GLY A 250 -43.83 8.29 7.53
N ALA A 251 -42.80 8.96 6.97
CA ALA A 251 -41.80 9.67 7.75
C ALA A 251 -42.44 10.77 8.62
N LYS A 252 -41.91 10.97 9.83
CA LYS A 252 -42.33 12.02 10.75
C LYS A 252 -41.69 13.37 10.44
N THR A 253 -40.50 13.36 9.85
CA THR A 253 -39.84 14.58 9.39
C THR A 253 -40.69 15.24 8.30
N SER A 254 -40.80 16.57 8.30
CA SER A 254 -41.51 17.26 7.22
C SER A 254 -40.72 17.23 5.92
N TYR A 255 -41.41 17.27 4.77
CA TYR A 255 -40.74 17.30 3.46
C TYR A 255 -39.75 18.47 3.35
N GLU A 256 -40.11 19.65 3.85
CA GLU A 256 -39.23 20.83 3.86
C GLU A 256 -37.93 20.59 4.66
N GLN A 257 -38.01 19.95 5.83
CA GLN A 257 -36.83 19.62 6.62
C GLN A 257 -35.97 18.56 5.93
N PHE A 258 -36.62 17.57 5.34
CA PHE A 258 -35.96 16.48 4.60
C PHE A 258 -35.16 17.01 3.41
N VAL A 259 -35.76 17.80 2.52
CA VAL A 259 -35.03 18.32 1.33
C VAL A 259 -33.89 19.25 1.71
N LYS A 260 -34.02 20.01 2.81
CA LYS A 260 -32.92 20.80 3.36
C LYS A 260 -31.77 19.93 3.88
N ALA A 261 -32.06 18.80 4.54
CA ALA A 261 -31.03 17.86 4.99
C ALA A 261 -30.31 17.20 3.81
N VAL A 262 -31.05 16.81 2.75
CA VAL A 262 -30.45 16.28 1.51
C VAL A 262 -29.49 17.30 0.89
N GLU A 263 -29.90 18.56 0.73
CA GLU A 263 -29.03 19.60 0.17
C GLU A 263 -27.86 19.96 1.08
N ARG A 264 -28.01 19.92 2.41
CA ARG A 264 -26.89 20.04 3.36
C ARG A 264 -25.91 18.88 3.24
N GLY A 265 -26.39 17.66 2.97
CA GLY A 265 -25.54 16.53 2.61
C GLY A 265 -24.71 16.78 1.35
N VAL A 266 -25.31 17.35 0.29
CA VAL A 266 -24.58 17.73 -0.94
C VAL A 266 -23.53 18.81 -0.64
N LEU A 267 -23.87 19.81 0.18
CA LEU A 267 -22.93 20.84 0.61
C LEU A 267 -21.78 20.25 1.43
N ALA A 268 -22.06 19.30 2.34
CA ALA A 268 -21.05 18.61 3.11
C ALA A 268 -20.08 17.84 2.20
N MET A 269 -20.59 17.12 1.18
CA MET A 269 -19.72 16.50 0.17
C MET A 269 -18.87 17.55 -0.56
N LYS A 270 -19.44 18.68 -0.99
CA LYS A 270 -18.65 19.73 -1.63
C LYS A 270 -17.51 20.24 -0.74
N ASN A 271 -17.74 20.34 0.56
CA ASN A 271 -16.75 20.80 1.53
C ASN A 271 -15.67 19.75 1.81
N MET A 272 -15.97 18.45 1.66
CA MET A 272 -15.00 17.35 1.76
C MET A 272 -14.15 17.17 0.48
N GLN A 273 -14.57 17.76 -0.64
CA GLN A 273 -13.90 17.59 -1.93
C GLN A 273 -12.48 18.18 -1.92
N LEU A 274 -11.52 17.38 -2.39
CA LEU A 274 -10.13 17.82 -2.55
C LEU A 274 -9.94 18.70 -3.79
N ALA A 275 -8.82 19.44 -3.82
CA ALA A 275 -8.52 20.36 -4.91
C ALA A 275 -8.39 19.66 -6.29
N ASN A 276 -7.95 18.39 -6.32
CA ASN A 276 -7.89 17.58 -7.55
C ASN A 276 -9.27 17.02 -7.97
N GLY A 277 -10.31 17.24 -7.16
CA GLY A 277 -11.65 16.71 -7.37
C GLY A 277 -11.90 15.33 -6.74
N GLY A 278 -10.88 14.71 -6.14
CA GLY A 278 -11.00 13.42 -5.47
C GLY A 278 -11.61 13.51 -4.07
N PHE A 279 -11.90 12.34 -3.51
CA PHE A 279 -12.44 12.17 -2.16
C PHE A 279 -11.67 11.10 -1.40
N GLY A 280 -11.69 11.22 -0.08
CA GLY A 280 -11.14 10.20 0.80
C GLY A 280 -12.07 9.91 1.96
N SER A 281 -11.90 8.73 2.52
CA SER A 281 -12.53 8.26 3.74
C SER A 281 -11.44 7.64 4.64
N PHE A 282 -11.61 7.72 5.96
CA PHE A 282 -10.64 7.23 6.95
C PHE A 282 -9.18 7.68 6.69
N GLY A 283 -9.01 8.92 6.22
CA GLY A 283 -7.70 9.52 5.97
C GLY A 283 -7.03 9.11 4.64
N THR A 284 -7.70 8.34 3.78
CA THR A 284 -7.13 7.83 2.53
C THR A 284 -7.95 8.27 1.31
N VAL A 285 -7.30 8.92 0.34
CA VAL A 285 -7.92 9.28 -0.96
C VAL A 285 -8.03 8.02 -1.80
N ASN A 286 -9.25 7.67 -2.21
CA ASN A 286 -9.50 6.39 -2.87
C ASN A 286 -10.58 6.50 -3.96
N SER A 287 -10.62 5.47 -4.81
CA SER A 287 -11.54 5.42 -5.95
C SER A 287 -13.01 5.31 -5.51
N GLU A 288 -13.28 4.54 -4.47
CA GLU A 288 -14.60 4.16 -3.96
C GLU A 288 -15.34 5.37 -3.37
N SER A 289 -14.66 6.19 -2.58
CA SER A 289 -15.21 7.44 -2.06
C SER A 289 -15.56 8.42 -3.18
N THR A 290 -14.72 8.50 -4.21
CA THR A 290 -15.00 9.32 -5.39
C THR A 290 -16.23 8.80 -6.15
N VAL A 291 -16.39 7.47 -6.23
CA VAL A 291 -17.57 6.82 -6.82
C VAL A 291 -18.84 7.15 -6.05
N GLN A 292 -18.85 7.08 -4.71
CA GLN A 292 -20.07 7.34 -3.92
C GLN A 292 -20.64 8.73 -4.19
N VAL A 293 -19.76 9.72 -4.42
CA VAL A 293 -20.16 11.09 -4.78
C VAL A 293 -20.74 11.16 -6.19
N ILE A 294 -20.13 10.50 -7.18
CA ILE A 294 -20.65 10.45 -8.57
C ILE A 294 -22.06 9.86 -8.61
N VAL A 295 -22.27 8.73 -7.92
CA VAL A 295 -23.58 8.07 -7.88
C VAL A 295 -24.61 8.92 -7.14
N ALA A 296 -24.23 9.58 -6.04
CA ALA A 296 -25.12 10.47 -5.29
C ALA A 296 -25.59 11.67 -6.14
N LEU A 297 -24.67 12.37 -6.80
CA LEU A 297 -24.99 13.54 -7.62
C LEU A 297 -25.91 13.17 -8.78
N THR A 298 -25.56 12.11 -9.51
CA THR A 298 -26.35 11.66 -10.67
C THR A 298 -27.73 11.13 -10.26
N ALA A 299 -27.85 10.45 -9.11
CA ALA A 299 -29.14 10.01 -8.57
C ALA A 299 -30.05 11.19 -8.21
N LEU A 300 -29.48 12.27 -7.63
CA LEU A 300 -30.19 13.51 -7.33
C LEU A 300 -30.53 14.35 -8.57
N GLY A 301 -29.97 13.99 -9.75
CA GLY A 301 -30.19 14.70 -11.01
C GLY A 301 -29.21 15.85 -11.26
N PHE A 302 -28.08 15.88 -10.56
CA PHE A 302 -27.02 16.87 -10.76
C PHE A 302 -25.92 16.32 -11.66
N ASP A 303 -25.51 17.11 -12.67
CA ASP A 303 -24.34 16.78 -13.49
C ASP A 303 -23.06 17.01 -12.66
N PRO A 304 -22.23 15.98 -12.42
CA PRO A 304 -20.99 16.14 -11.67
C PRO A 304 -19.99 17.11 -12.30
N LEU A 305 -20.16 17.46 -13.59
CA LEU A 305 -19.33 18.41 -14.33
C LEU A 305 -20.00 19.77 -14.54
N ALA A 306 -21.17 20.02 -13.93
CA ALA A 306 -21.80 21.34 -14.01
C ALA A 306 -20.92 22.40 -13.33
N SER A 307 -20.76 23.54 -14.01
CA SER A 307 -20.07 24.72 -13.45
C SER A 307 -20.82 25.38 -12.29
N SER A 308 -22.09 25.01 -12.10
CA SER A 308 -22.95 25.49 -11.03
C SER A 308 -24.12 24.54 -10.80
N ILE A 309 -24.34 24.17 -9.54
CA ILE A 309 -25.46 23.37 -9.04
C ILE A 309 -26.17 24.22 -7.98
N SER A 310 -27.46 24.47 -8.19
CA SER A 310 -28.30 25.23 -7.26
C SER A 310 -28.87 24.32 -6.17
N LEU A 311 -28.57 24.63 -4.91
CA LEU A 311 -29.16 24.02 -3.71
C LEU A 311 -30.25 24.97 -3.18
N LYS A 312 -31.42 24.90 -3.81
CA LYS A 312 -32.48 25.91 -3.69
C LYS A 312 -33.14 25.97 -2.32
N HIS A 313 -33.26 24.84 -1.63
CA HIS A 313 -33.92 24.74 -0.32
C HIS A 313 -33.05 25.29 0.80
N ILE A 314 -31.73 25.39 0.60
CA ILE A 314 -30.79 26.04 1.54
C ILE A 314 -30.17 27.33 1.01
N GLY A 315 -30.56 27.78 -0.19
CA GLY A 315 -30.10 29.03 -0.79
C GLY A 315 -28.58 29.06 -1.08
N LYS A 316 -28.00 27.93 -1.50
CA LYS A 316 -26.57 27.80 -1.82
C LYS A 316 -26.35 27.42 -3.28
N THR A 317 -25.13 27.63 -3.76
CA THR A 317 -24.68 27.19 -5.08
C THR A 317 -23.31 26.55 -4.92
N VAL A 318 -23.11 25.39 -5.54
CA VAL A 318 -21.87 24.61 -5.47
C VAL A 318 -21.42 24.19 -6.87
N SER A 319 -20.14 23.85 -7.01
CA SER A 319 -19.58 23.22 -8.22
C SER A 319 -18.62 22.13 -7.79
N PHE A 320 -18.75 20.94 -8.38
CA PHE A 320 -17.79 19.85 -8.19
C PHE A 320 -16.65 19.89 -9.22
N VAL A 321 -16.64 20.90 -10.09
CA VAL A 321 -15.46 21.32 -10.86
C VAL A 321 -14.68 22.34 -10.02
N THR A 322 -13.42 22.03 -9.73
CA THR A 322 -12.50 22.82 -8.91
C THR A 322 -11.52 23.60 -9.79
N ALA A 323 -10.64 24.40 -9.18
CA ALA A 323 -9.48 24.99 -9.87
C ALA A 323 -8.45 23.92 -10.32
N GLY A 324 -8.55 22.70 -9.79
CA GLY A 324 -7.68 21.58 -10.06
C GLY A 324 -6.38 21.57 -9.26
N ALA A 325 -5.84 20.37 -9.11
CA ALA A 325 -4.54 20.14 -8.50
C ALA A 325 -3.89 18.90 -9.10
N THR A 326 -2.56 18.85 -9.03
CA THR A 326 -1.79 17.64 -9.33
C THR A 326 -1.75 16.77 -8.08
N HIS A 327 -2.12 15.50 -8.24
CA HIS A 327 -2.00 14.48 -7.21
C HIS A 327 -1.32 13.26 -7.85
N ASP A 328 -0.29 12.73 -7.20
CA ASP A 328 0.52 11.61 -7.70
C ASP A 328 0.99 11.78 -9.16
N GLY A 329 1.38 13.01 -9.52
CA GLY A 329 1.88 13.37 -10.85
C GLY A 329 0.81 13.62 -11.92
N VAL A 330 -0.47 13.51 -11.60
CA VAL A 330 -1.58 13.71 -12.56
C VAL A 330 -2.47 14.88 -12.14
N TYR A 331 -2.70 15.81 -13.07
CA TYR A 331 -3.66 16.90 -12.88
C TYR A 331 -5.10 16.39 -13.06
N SER A 332 -5.96 16.76 -12.12
CA SER A 332 -7.41 16.62 -12.26
C SER A 332 -8.10 17.78 -11.55
N ASN A 333 -9.34 18.07 -11.94
CA ASN A 333 -10.12 19.18 -11.39
C ASN A 333 -11.61 18.86 -11.22
N ASN A 334 -11.99 17.60 -11.36
CA ASN A 334 -13.37 17.16 -11.27
C ASN A 334 -13.42 15.69 -10.89
N VAL A 335 -14.57 15.26 -10.37
CA VAL A 335 -14.76 13.93 -9.80
C VAL A 335 -14.56 12.80 -10.81
N ILE A 336 -14.88 13.02 -12.09
CA ILE A 336 -14.74 12.00 -13.14
C ILE A 336 -13.25 11.80 -13.47
N ASN A 337 -12.52 12.88 -13.73
CA ASN A 337 -11.09 12.80 -14.00
C ASN A 337 -10.31 12.29 -12.78
N ALA A 338 -10.73 12.67 -11.56
CA ALA A 338 -10.16 12.15 -10.32
C ALA A 338 -10.38 10.63 -10.19
N LEU A 339 -11.55 10.09 -10.54
CA LEU A 339 -11.77 8.64 -10.57
C LEU A 339 -10.88 7.94 -11.61
N LEU A 340 -10.69 8.55 -12.79
CA LEU A 340 -9.87 7.94 -13.84
C LEU A 340 -8.38 7.84 -13.48
N THR A 341 -7.87 8.61 -12.49
CA THR A 341 -6.48 8.46 -12.04
C THR A 341 -6.17 7.10 -11.42
N PHE A 342 -7.22 6.41 -10.92
CA PHE A 342 -7.13 5.08 -10.37
C PHE A 342 -7.14 3.96 -11.43
N TRP A 343 -7.32 4.29 -12.71
CA TRP A 343 -7.26 3.31 -13.80
C TRP A 343 -5.90 2.59 -13.85
N ALA A 344 -5.93 1.28 -14.05
CA ALA A 344 -4.73 0.45 -14.22
C ALA A 344 -4.67 -0.07 -15.67
N PRO A 345 -3.96 0.61 -16.58
CA PRO A 345 -3.81 0.13 -17.95
C PRO A 345 -3.04 -1.20 -17.98
N ASN A 346 -3.36 -2.06 -18.95
CA ASN A 346 -2.72 -3.37 -19.17
C ASN A 346 -2.81 -4.34 -17.98
N SER A 347 -3.81 -4.19 -17.11
CA SER A 347 -3.97 -5.08 -15.96
C SER A 347 -4.71 -6.39 -16.28
N GLY A 348 -5.31 -6.51 -17.46
CA GLY A 348 -5.97 -7.73 -17.94
C GLY A 348 -5.30 -8.34 -19.17
N SER A 349 -5.99 -9.24 -19.87
CA SER A 349 -5.41 -9.98 -21.00
C SER A 349 -5.06 -9.16 -22.25
N SER A 350 -5.54 -7.91 -22.36
CA SER A 350 -5.27 -7.00 -23.49
C SER A 350 -5.52 -5.55 -23.10
N VAL A 351 -5.21 -4.60 -24.01
CA VAL A 351 -5.46 -3.15 -23.79
C VAL A 351 -6.94 -2.79 -23.60
N ALA A 352 -7.87 -3.62 -24.09
CA ALA A 352 -9.30 -3.48 -23.87
C ALA A 352 -9.77 -4.17 -22.58
N VAL A 353 -8.86 -4.57 -21.69
CA VAL A 353 -9.14 -5.23 -20.42
C VAL A 353 -8.33 -4.55 -19.33
N GLY A 354 -9.00 -3.93 -18.38
CA GLY A 354 -8.33 -3.33 -17.24
C GLY A 354 -9.26 -3.01 -16.09
N GLY A 355 -8.69 -2.84 -14.90
CA GLY A 355 -9.45 -2.52 -13.69
C GLY A 355 -8.99 -1.24 -13.02
N PHE A 356 -9.49 -1.01 -11.81
CA PHE A 356 -9.17 0.18 -11.01
C PHE A 356 -8.42 -0.21 -9.74
N LYS A 357 -7.49 0.65 -9.36
CA LYS A 357 -6.77 0.60 -8.09
C LYS A 357 -7.66 1.20 -7.00
N HIS A 358 -7.49 0.73 -5.76
CA HIS A 358 -8.14 1.35 -4.61
C HIS A 358 -7.53 2.74 -4.32
N VAL A 359 -6.19 2.82 -4.29
CA VAL A 359 -5.41 4.04 -4.05
C VAL A 359 -4.34 4.23 -5.13
N THR A 360 -3.93 5.48 -5.40
CA THR A 360 -2.75 5.78 -6.24
C THR A 360 -1.46 5.90 -5.42
N SER A 361 -1.57 6.24 -4.14
CA SER A 361 -0.48 6.23 -3.17
C SER A 361 -1.01 5.87 -1.77
N GLY A 362 -0.20 5.19 -0.95
CA GLY A 362 -0.56 4.87 0.44
C GLY A 362 -1.10 3.46 0.69
N TYR A 363 -1.69 3.27 1.88
CA TYR A 363 -2.16 1.98 2.41
C TYR A 363 -3.52 1.60 1.78
N ASP A 364 -3.61 0.41 1.20
CA ASP A 364 -4.79 -0.01 0.43
C ASP A 364 -5.84 -0.83 1.22
N GLY A 365 -5.71 -0.92 2.55
CA GLY A 365 -6.61 -1.70 3.40
C GLY A 365 -6.49 -3.22 3.28
N GLY A 366 -5.53 -3.77 2.52
CA GLY A 366 -5.47 -5.21 2.23
C GLY A 366 -4.12 -5.82 1.83
N GLY A 367 -3.04 -5.04 1.67
CA GLY A 367 -1.68 -5.56 1.48
C GLY A 367 -0.93 -5.06 0.23
N GLY A 368 -1.46 -4.09 -0.51
CA GLY A 368 -0.82 -3.46 -1.66
C GLY A 368 -0.54 -1.97 -1.45
N ALA A 369 0.39 -1.42 -2.23
CA ALA A 369 0.78 -0.01 -2.21
C ALA A 369 0.11 0.78 -3.35
N GLY A 370 -1.14 0.46 -3.69
CA GLY A 370 -1.83 0.99 -4.86
C GLY A 370 -1.28 0.48 -6.21
N THR A 371 -0.30 -0.43 -6.23
CA THR A 371 0.41 -0.86 -7.44
C THR A 371 -0.35 -1.89 -8.29
N SER A 372 -1.48 -2.41 -7.79
CA SER A 372 -2.26 -3.46 -8.47
C SER A 372 -3.76 -3.15 -8.42
N VAL A 373 -4.50 -3.76 -9.34
CA VAL A 373 -5.96 -3.64 -9.42
C VAL A 373 -6.62 -4.21 -8.17
N ASN A 374 -7.63 -3.52 -7.68
CA ASN A 374 -8.48 -3.98 -6.60
C ASN A 374 -9.87 -4.36 -7.16
N ALA A 375 -10.39 -5.51 -6.75
CA ALA A 375 -11.66 -6.03 -7.25
C ALA A 375 -12.85 -5.14 -6.85
N MET A 376 -12.91 -4.69 -5.60
CA MET A 376 -13.96 -3.80 -5.11
C MET A 376 -13.86 -2.43 -5.79
N ALA A 377 -12.65 -1.85 -5.85
CA ALA A 377 -12.42 -0.60 -6.58
C ALA A 377 -12.88 -0.70 -8.05
N THR A 378 -12.60 -1.83 -8.72
CA THR A 378 -13.03 -2.06 -10.11
C THR A 378 -14.54 -2.15 -10.23
N ASP A 379 -15.20 -2.92 -9.36
CA ASP A 379 -16.66 -3.01 -9.35
C ASP A 379 -17.30 -1.64 -9.07
N GLN A 380 -16.77 -0.88 -8.12
CA GLN A 380 -17.29 0.43 -7.74
C GLN A 380 -17.05 1.48 -8.83
N ALA A 381 -15.83 1.55 -9.37
CA ALA A 381 -15.51 2.45 -10.48
C ALA A 381 -16.40 2.17 -11.69
N MET A 382 -16.64 0.89 -12.04
CA MET A 382 -17.52 0.55 -13.15
C MET A 382 -18.94 1.05 -12.92
N TYR A 383 -19.57 0.81 -11.76
CA TYR A 383 -20.93 1.33 -11.55
C TYR A 383 -20.99 2.85 -11.39
N GLY A 384 -19.93 3.49 -10.89
CA GLY A 384 -19.82 4.95 -10.82
C GLY A 384 -19.80 5.56 -12.22
N LEU A 385 -18.99 5.00 -13.12
CA LEU A 385 -18.95 5.40 -14.52
C LEU A 385 -20.26 5.08 -15.26
N LEU A 386 -20.90 3.94 -14.97
CA LEU A 386 -22.24 3.63 -15.49
C LEU A 386 -23.28 4.64 -14.99
N ALA A 387 -23.26 5.03 -13.71
CA ALA A 387 -24.20 6.03 -13.19
C ALA A 387 -24.06 7.37 -13.94
N TYR A 388 -22.83 7.78 -14.22
CA TYR A 388 -22.55 8.96 -15.03
C TYR A 388 -22.99 8.81 -16.50
N ASP A 389 -22.63 7.70 -17.18
CA ASP A 389 -23.03 7.46 -18.57
C ASP A 389 -24.56 7.43 -18.73
N ARG A 390 -25.25 6.75 -17.80
CA ARG A 390 -26.71 6.70 -17.74
C ARG A 390 -27.32 8.09 -17.58
N PHE A 391 -26.79 8.89 -16.65
CA PHE A 391 -27.23 10.26 -16.46
C PHE A 391 -27.07 11.11 -17.74
N LYS A 392 -25.91 11.01 -18.42
CA LYS A 392 -25.67 11.76 -19.67
C LYS A 392 -26.58 11.32 -20.82
N LYS A 393 -27.00 10.04 -20.84
CA LYS A 393 -27.92 9.48 -21.85
C LYS A 393 -29.40 9.61 -21.47
N GLY A 394 -29.73 10.18 -20.30
CA GLY A 394 -31.11 10.32 -19.84
C GLY A 394 -31.76 8.99 -19.44
N GLU A 395 -30.95 7.98 -19.14
CA GLU A 395 -31.39 6.68 -18.65
C GLU A 395 -31.80 6.74 -17.18
N THR A 396 -32.51 5.72 -16.67
CA THR A 396 -32.90 5.69 -15.25
C THR A 396 -31.66 5.65 -14.34
N PRO A 397 -31.70 6.25 -13.14
CA PRO A 397 -30.58 6.20 -12.19
C PRO A 397 -30.08 4.78 -11.93
N LEU A 398 -28.81 4.64 -11.53
CA LEU A 398 -28.13 3.34 -11.35
C LEU A 398 -28.99 2.32 -10.58
N TYR A 399 -29.47 2.73 -9.40
CA TYR A 399 -30.28 1.90 -8.51
C TYR A 399 -31.79 1.99 -8.77
N ASP A 400 -32.27 2.66 -9.81
CA ASP A 400 -33.64 2.50 -10.30
C ASP A 400 -33.61 1.50 -11.46
N MET A 401 -33.94 0.24 -11.18
CA MET A 401 -33.85 -0.87 -12.13
C MET A 401 -35.22 -1.24 -12.72
N ASN A 402 -36.19 -0.33 -12.69
CA ASN A 402 -37.50 -0.58 -13.30
C ASN A 402 -37.42 -0.78 -14.82
N ASP A 403 -36.38 -0.26 -15.48
CA ASP A 403 -36.07 -0.48 -16.88
C ASP A 403 -35.55 -1.90 -17.19
N MET A 404 -35.16 -2.68 -16.18
CA MET A 404 -34.64 -4.04 -16.31
C MET A 404 -35.72 -5.14 -16.22
N ARG A 405 -36.98 -4.76 -15.95
CA ARG A 405 -38.12 -5.68 -15.86
C ARG A 405 -38.40 -6.39 -17.19
N ASN A 406 -39.18 -7.46 -17.14
CA ASN A 406 -39.58 -8.28 -18.28
C ASN A 406 -38.39 -8.94 -19.00
N GLY A 407 -37.34 -9.28 -18.24
CA GLY A 407 -36.13 -9.94 -18.73
C GLY A 407 -35.31 -9.11 -19.72
N LYS A 408 -35.34 -7.77 -19.64
CA LYS A 408 -34.61 -6.88 -20.57
C LYS A 408 -33.12 -7.21 -20.71
N TYR A 409 -32.46 -7.61 -19.62
CA TYR A 409 -31.05 -8.01 -19.65
C TYR A 409 -30.76 -9.22 -20.57
N LYS A 410 -31.78 -10.02 -20.93
CA LYS A 410 -31.64 -11.16 -21.85
C LYS A 410 -31.74 -10.75 -23.32
N GLN A 411 -32.22 -9.53 -23.59
CA GLN A 411 -32.53 -9.03 -24.93
C GLN A 411 -31.47 -8.03 -25.42
N GLN A 412 -30.49 -7.69 -24.57
CA GLN A 412 -29.43 -6.76 -24.91
C GLN A 412 -28.26 -7.51 -25.54
N HIS A 413 -27.74 -6.95 -26.62
CA HIS A 413 -26.64 -7.48 -27.40
C HIS A 413 -25.62 -6.38 -27.60
N ALA A 414 -24.37 -6.76 -27.88
CA ALA A 414 -23.38 -5.78 -28.30
C ALA A 414 -23.90 -5.05 -29.55
N ALA A 415 -23.77 -3.73 -29.56
CA ALA A 415 -23.99 -2.93 -30.75
C ALA A 415 -22.94 -3.28 -31.81
N SER A 416 -23.24 -3.02 -33.07
CA SER A 416 -22.31 -3.30 -34.16
C SER A 416 -22.30 -2.13 -35.12
N TYR A 417 -21.11 -1.58 -35.37
CA TYR A 417 -20.89 -0.47 -36.28
C TYR A 417 -20.06 -0.92 -37.47
N THR A 418 -20.39 -0.36 -38.64
CA THR A 418 -19.70 -0.67 -39.88
C THR A 418 -18.36 0.07 -39.95
N ILE A 419 -17.33 -0.67 -40.34
CA ILE A 419 -16.02 -0.14 -40.71
C ILE A 419 -15.92 -0.27 -42.23
N THR A 420 -15.83 0.86 -42.92
CA THR A 420 -15.60 0.87 -44.37
C THR A 420 -14.11 1.08 -44.62
N TYR A 421 -13.47 0.10 -45.24
CA TYR A 421 -12.12 0.22 -45.76
C TYR A 421 -12.25 0.63 -47.23
N ASP A 422 -12.23 1.92 -47.51
CA ASP A 422 -12.36 2.44 -48.86
C ASP A 422 -11.01 2.34 -49.58
N GLY A 423 -11.01 1.65 -50.72
CA GLY A 423 -9.81 1.44 -51.53
C GLY A 423 -9.26 2.72 -52.16
N ASN A 424 -9.95 3.86 -52.09
CA ASN A 424 -9.50 5.19 -52.52
C ASN A 424 -8.83 5.21 -53.92
N ASN A 425 -9.43 4.47 -54.87
CA ASN A 425 -8.94 4.27 -56.25
C ASN A 425 -7.63 3.47 -56.41
N ILE A 426 -7.11 2.84 -55.36
CA ILE A 426 -5.84 2.07 -55.35
C ILE A 426 -5.98 0.65 -54.80
N GLY A 427 -7.09 0.36 -54.11
CA GLY A 427 -7.46 -0.94 -53.55
C GLY A 427 -8.96 -1.23 -53.72
N ALA A 428 -9.43 -2.34 -53.16
CA ALA A 428 -10.85 -2.67 -53.16
C ALA A 428 -11.56 -2.10 -51.94
N THR A 429 -12.79 -1.62 -52.10
CA THR A 429 -13.60 -1.22 -50.94
C THR A 429 -14.21 -2.44 -50.26
N THR A 430 -13.92 -2.62 -48.97
CA THR A 430 -14.48 -3.71 -48.14
C THR A 430 -15.12 -3.15 -46.88
N THR A 431 -15.95 -3.97 -46.22
CA THR A 431 -16.60 -3.60 -44.97
C THR A 431 -16.42 -4.67 -43.91
N ALA A 432 -16.19 -4.25 -42.67
CA ALA A 432 -16.25 -5.10 -41.48
C ALA A 432 -17.28 -4.57 -40.48
N GLN A 433 -17.56 -5.36 -39.45
CA GLN A 433 -18.44 -4.98 -38.34
C GLN A 433 -17.68 -5.17 -37.02
N ALA A 434 -17.78 -4.20 -36.12
CA ALA A 434 -17.18 -4.28 -34.80
C ALA A 434 -18.05 -3.58 -33.76
N SER A 435 -18.03 -4.09 -32.53
CA SER A 435 -18.69 -3.44 -31.40
C SER A 435 -17.90 -2.22 -30.94
N PRO A 436 -18.54 -1.23 -30.30
CA PRO A 436 -17.85 -0.14 -29.63
C PRO A 436 -16.78 -0.64 -28.66
N TYR A 437 -15.61 -0.03 -28.74
CA TYR A 437 -14.41 -0.33 -27.96
C TYR A 437 -13.81 -1.72 -28.19
N ALA A 438 -14.27 -2.47 -29.20
CA ALA A 438 -13.56 -3.64 -29.69
C ALA A 438 -12.21 -3.23 -30.30
N ILE A 439 -11.22 -4.11 -30.20
CA ILE A 439 -9.93 -3.93 -30.87
C ILE A 439 -10.02 -4.51 -32.27
N VAL A 440 -9.78 -3.67 -33.28
CA VAL A 440 -9.80 -4.04 -34.69
C VAL A 440 -8.39 -3.94 -35.25
N GLY A 441 -7.86 -5.04 -35.79
CA GLY A 441 -6.61 -5.02 -36.55
C GLY A 441 -6.85 -4.47 -37.95
N LEU A 442 -6.06 -3.48 -38.37
CA LEU A 442 -6.20 -2.88 -39.70
C LEU A 442 -5.67 -3.84 -40.78
N PRO A 443 -6.42 -4.04 -41.88
CA PRO A 443 -6.09 -5.05 -42.88
C PRO A 443 -4.84 -4.67 -43.69
N TRP A 444 -4.16 -5.72 -44.16
CA TRP A 444 -3.06 -5.63 -45.13
C TRP A 444 -3.59 -5.83 -46.54
N GLU A 445 -3.24 -4.92 -47.46
CA GLU A 445 -3.53 -5.02 -48.89
C GLU A 445 -2.29 -4.63 -49.71
N ALA A 446 -2.05 -5.32 -50.83
CA ALA A 446 -0.78 -5.26 -51.57
C ALA A 446 -0.39 -3.85 -52.08
N ASN A 447 -1.35 -2.95 -52.26
CA ASN A 447 -1.14 -1.58 -52.75
C ASN A 447 -1.49 -0.49 -51.72
N VAL A 448 -1.84 -0.89 -50.49
CA VAL A 448 -2.25 0.04 -49.42
C VAL A 448 -1.11 0.22 -48.45
N HIS A 449 -0.50 1.41 -48.43
CA HIS A 449 0.63 1.72 -47.54
C HIS A 449 0.16 2.26 -46.18
N SER A 450 -0.96 2.97 -46.16
CA SER A 450 -1.62 3.43 -44.95
C SER A 450 -3.13 3.62 -45.14
N TRP A 451 -3.83 3.69 -44.01
CA TRP A 451 -5.25 4.02 -43.89
C TRP A 451 -5.38 5.43 -43.32
N ASN A 452 -6.25 6.28 -43.89
CA ASN A 452 -6.46 7.64 -43.41
C ASN A 452 -7.94 7.91 -43.11
N THR A 453 -8.25 8.75 -42.12
CA THR A 453 -9.64 9.13 -41.81
C THR A 453 -10.28 10.04 -42.86
N LYS A 454 -9.50 10.57 -43.81
CA LYS A 454 -9.95 11.37 -44.95
C LYS A 454 -9.34 10.87 -46.27
N ALA A 455 -10.11 10.96 -47.35
CA ALA A 455 -9.69 10.49 -48.68
C ALA A 455 -8.46 11.24 -49.21
N ASP A 456 -8.32 12.53 -48.89
CA ASP A 456 -7.22 13.40 -49.32
C ASP A 456 -5.92 13.24 -48.51
N GLY A 457 -5.91 12.33 -47.53
CA GLY A 457 -4.74 12.10 -46.66
C GLY A 457 -4.56 13.12 -45.53
N SER A 458 -5.42 14.14 -45.42
CA SER A 458 -5.30 15.19 -44.38
C SER A 458 -5.80 14.78 -42.99
N GLY A 459 -6.38 13.59 -42.87
CA GLY A 459 -6.87 13.02 -41.61
C GLY A 459 -5.78 12.26 -40.86
N SER A 460 -6.20 11.52 -39.81
CA SER A 460 -5.27 10.70 -39.03
C SER A 460 -4.83 9.47 -39.82
N LYS A 461 -3.51 9.29 -39.94
CA LYS A 461 -2.87 8.16 -40.62
C LYS A 461 -2.74 6.97 -39.66
N TYR A 462 -3.05 5.77 -40.15
CA TYR A 462 -2.87 4.48 -39.50
C TYR A 462 -2.16 3.50 -40.44
N LEU A 463 -1.31 2.64 -39.88
CA LEU A 463 -0.60 1.64 -40.69
C LEU A 463 -1.35 0.31 -40.73
N PRO A 464 -1.25 -0.46 -41.83
CA PRO A 464 -1.70 -1.85 -41.85
C PRO A 464 -1.13 -2.64 -40.67
N GLY A 465 -1.96 -3.44 -40.02
CA GLY A 465 -1.60 -4.20 -38.81
C GLY A 465 -1.69 -3.43 -37.49
N GLU A 466 -1.85 -2.10 -37.49
CA GLU A 466 -2.15 -1.37 -36.25
C GLU A 466 -3.49 -1.79 -35.65
N LYS A 467 -3.61 -1.65 -34.33
CA LYS A 467 -4.83 -1.92 -33.56
C LYS A 467 -5.61 -0.62 -33.37
N LEU A 468 -6.85 -0.60 -33.85
CA LEU A 468 -7.79 0.51 -33.66
C LEU A 468 -8.85 0.12 -32.62
N ILE A 469 -9.11 0.98 -31.65
CA ILE A 469 -10.25 0.87 -30.73
C ILE A 469 -11.45 1.51 -31.42
N MET A 470 -12.48 0.70 -31.66
CA MET A 470 -13.67 1.11 -32.41
C MET A 470 -14.45 2.21 -31.65
N PRO A 471 -14.82 3.35 -32.29
CA PRO A 471 -15.67 4.35 -31.65
C PRO A 471 -17.15 3.94 -31.63
N GLU A 472 -18.00 4.72 -30.96
CA GLU A 472 -19.46 4.52 -30.88
C GLU A 472 -20.22 4.96 -32.16
N HIS A 473 -19.60 4.87 -33.34
CA HIS A 473 -20.23 5.18 -34.62
C HIS A 473 -19.53 4.45 -35.77
N ALA A 474 -20.18 4.37 -36.93
CA ALA A 474 -19.58 3.83 -38.15
C ALA A 474 -18.43 4.71 -38.65
N ILE A 475 -17.35 4.11 -39.14
CA ILE A 475 -16.15 4.82 -39.61
C ILE A 475 -15.80 4.44 -41.05
N THR A 476 -15.06 5.32 -41.72
CA THR A 476 -14.47 5.05 -43.04
C THR A 476 -12.98 5.36 -43.01
N LEU A 477 -12.17 4.40 -43.44
CA LEU A 477 -10.72 4.52 -43.60
C LEU A 477 -10.38 4.44 -45.09
N TYR A 478 -9.69 5.45 -45.60
CA TYR A 478 -9.31 5.55 -47.01
C TYR A 478 -7.88 5.09 -47.21
N ALA A 479 -7.67 4.13 -48.10
CA ALA A 479 -6.34 3.68 -48.49
C ALA A 479 -5.51 4.83 -49.07
N GLN A 480 -4.20 4.84 -48.81
CA GLN A 480 -3.27 5.82 -49.37
C GLN A 480 -2.12 5.12 -50.11
N ASP A 481 -1.86 5.59 -51.34
CA ASP A 481 -0.77 5.12 -52.22
C ASP A 481 0.38 6.09 -52.09
N GLU A 482 1.49 5.62 -51.53
CA GLU A 482 2.63 6.47 -51.23
C GLU A 482 3.52 6.65 -52.47
N THR A 483 3.02 7.39 -53.47
CA THR A 483 3.87 8.23 -54.34
C THR A 483 3.95 9.69 -53.88
N ALA A 484 3.30 10.03 -52.76
CA ALA A 484 3.33 11.35 -52.12
C ALA A 484 3.94 11.35 -50.70
N SER A 485 4.87 10.44 -50.37
CA SER A 485 5.38 10.30 -48.99
C SER A 485 6.64 11.11 -48.63
N ALA A 486 7.28 11.81 -49.57
CA ALA A 486 8.47 12.61 -49.23
C ALA A 486 8.14 13.82 -48.33
N GLN A 487 7.02 14.50 -48.61
CA GLN A 487 6.63 15.74 -47.90
C GLN A 487 6.00 15.46 -46.53
N ALA A 488 5.16 14.43 -46.40
CA ALA A 488 4.57 14.04 -45.12
C ALA A 488 5.61 13.47 -44.12
N ASN A 489 6.62 12.75 -44.62
CA ASN A 489 7.70 12.22 -43.79
C ASN A 489 8.66 13.35 -43.34
N GLU A 490 8.89 14.37 -44.18
CA GLU A 490 9.59 15.59 -43.77
C GLU A 490 8.79 16.39 -42.72
N GLU A 491 7.47 16.52 -42.88
CA GLU A 491 6.61 17.21 -41.90
C GLU A 491 6.56 16.49 -40.54
N ALA A 492 6.53 15.15 -40.52
CA ALA A 492 6.55 14.35 -39.28
C ALA A 492 7.88 14.50 -38.52
N VAL A 493 9.00 14.43 -39.23
CA VAL A 493 10.33 14.68 -38.65
C VAL A 493 10.44 16.12 -38.17
N GLN A 494 9.99 17.10 -38.97
CA GLN A 494 10.05 18.52 -38.62
C GLN A 494 9.18 18.84 -37.40
N LYS A 495 8.02 18.21 -37.26
CA LYS A 495 7.15 18.33 -36.07
C LYS A 495 7.87 17.90 -34.79
N VAL A 496 8.61 16.79 -34.84
CA VAL A 496 9.42 16.32 -33.70
C VAL A 496 10.56 17.29 -33.40
N VAL A 497 11.27 17.75 -34.43
CA VAL A 497 12.35 18.74 -34.29
C VAL A 497 11.83 20.00 -33.62
N THR A 498 10.70 20.55 -34.07
CA THR A 498 10.07 21.75 -33.49
C THR A 498 9.60 21.53 -32.04
N LEU A 499 9.01 20.38 -31.72
CA LEU A 499 8.61 20.06 -30.34
C LEU A 499 9.82 20.05 -29.40
N ILE A 500 10.95 19.48 -29.84
CA ILE A 500 12.19 19.42 -29.05
C ILE A 500 12.83 20.82 -28.93
N GLU A 501 12.75 21.65 -29.96
CA GLU A 501 13.20 23.06 -29.92
C GLU A 501 12.43 23.88 -28.87
N GLN A 502 11.13 23.65 -28.72
CA GLN A 502 10.26 24.34 -27.76
C GLN A 502 10.48 23.92 -26.30
N LEU A 503 11.16 22.79 -26.04
CA LEU A 503 11.46 22.38 -24.67
C LEU A 503 12.42 23.37 -23.98
N PRO A 504 12.30 23.58 -22.66
CA PRO A 504 13.23 24.44 -21.93
C PRO A 504 14.67 23.91 -22.01
N ALA A 505 15.65 24.78 -21.76
CA ALA A 505 17.02 24.34 -21.56
C ALA A 505 17.09 23.42 -20.32
N PRO A 506 17.92 22.36 -20.30
CA PRO A 506 17.98 21.41 -19.19
C PRO A 506 18.05 22.04 -17.81
N GLN A 507 18.91 23.03 -17.60
CA GLN A 507 19.05 23.73 -16.32
C GLN A 507 17.78 24.51 -15.87
N ASN A 508 16.85 24.77 -16.79
CA ASN A 508 15.62 25.52 -16.56
C ASN A 508 14.37 24.61 -16.55
N VAL A 509 14.54 23.29 -16.62
CA VAL A 509 13.42 22.34 -16.57
C VAL A 509 12.73 22.44 -15.21
N THR A 510 11.42 22.62 -15.25
CA THR A 510 10.54 22.66 -14.08
C THR A 510 9.46 21.60 -14.19
N ARG A 511 8.74 21.31 -13.09
CA ARG A 511 7.66 20.31 -13.06
C ARG A 511 6.56 20.53 -14.11
N THR A 512 6.29 21.77 -14.50
CA THR A 512 5.24 22.10 -15.48
C THR A 512 5.62 21.72 -16.91
N ASP A 513 6.89 21.40 -17.16
CA ASP A 513 7.40 21.04 -18.48
C ASP A 513 7.24 19.53 -18.79
N ALA A 514 6.90 18.70 -17.79
CA ALA A 514 6.74 17.25 -17.95
C ALA A 514 5.81 16.85 -19.11
N PRO A 515 4.61 17.45 -19.27
CA PRO A 515 3.72 17.09 -20.38
C PRO A 515 4.32 17.41 -21.76
N ALA A 516 5.06 18.51 -21.89
CA ALA A 516 5.70 18.90 -23.15
C ALA A 516 6.86 17.97 -23.50
N ILE A 517 7.66 17.57 -22.51
CA ILE A 517 8.77 16.62 -22.65
C ILE A 517 8.25 15.23 -23.05
N THR A 518 7.22 14.74 -22.36
CA THR A 518 6.57 13.47 -22.71
C THR A 518 5.98 13.49 -24.12
N ARG A 519 5.33 14.60 -24.52
CA ARG A 519 4.78 14.77 -25.87
C ARG A 519 5.86 14.70 -26.95
N ALA A 520 7.00 15.35 -26.74
CA ALA A 520 8.12 15.31 -27.68
C ALA A 520 8.68 13.88 -27.86
N ARG A 521 8.80 13.11 -26.77
CA ARG A 521 9.20 11.69 -26.80
C ARG A 521 8.20 10.80 -27.50
N ALA A 522 6.94 10.88 -27.12
CA ALA A 522 5.88 10.09 -27.75
C ALA A 522 5.78 10.36 -29.26
N THR A 523 5.98 11.62 -29.68
CA THR A 523 5.99 11.98 -31.11
C THR A 523 7.25 11.45 -31.82
N TYR A 524 8.43 11.52 -31.18
CA TYR A 524 9.67 10.94 -31.71
C TYR A 524 9.58 9.41 -31.86
N ASP A 525 8.99 8.71 -30.89
CA ASP A 525 8.94 7.24 -30.88
C ASP A 525 8.06 6.67 -32.00
N LYS A 526 7.10 7.46 -32.51
CA LYS A 526 6.23 7.14 -33.65
C LYS A 526 6.93 7.22 -35.02
N LEU A 527 8.12 7.82 -35.10
CA LEU A 527 8.91 7.86 -36.33
C LEU A 527 9.51 6.47 -36.64
N THR A 528 9.61 6.14 -37.93
CA THR A 528 10.36 4.97 -38.42
C THR A 528 11.84 5.10 -38.08
N ALA A 529 12.60 4.00 -38.15
CA ALA A 529 14.04 4.03 -37.90
C ALA A 529 14.78 5.05 -38.80
N ALA A 530 14.43 5.10 -40.09
CA ALA A 530 15.00 6.03 -41.06
C ALA A 530 14.61 7.50 -40.81
N GLU A 531 13.45 7.76 -40.20
CA GLU A 531 13.01 9.12 -39.83
C GLU A 531 13.62 9.58 -38.51
N LYS A 532 13.81 8.67 -37.54
CA LYS A 532 14.50 8.95 -36.29
C LYS A 532 15.93 9.43 -36.52
N GLU A 533 16.62 8.84 -37.50
CA GLU A 533 17.94 9.27 -37.94
C GLU A 533 17.98 10.72 -38.46
N LYS A 534 16.84 11.26 -38.92
CA LYS A 534 16.71 12.65 -39.40
C LYS A 534 16.41 13.67 -38.29
N VAL A 535 16.09 13.23 -37.06
CA VAL A 535 15.86 14.14 -35.92
C VAL A 535 17.18 14.53 -35.28
N THR A 536 17.73 15.67 -35.68
CA THR A 536 19.09 16.10 -35.32
C THR A 536 19.24 16.60 -33.88
N ASN A 537 18.15 16.96 -33.20
CA ASN A 537 18.17 17.58 -31.87
C ASN A 537 17.73 16.65 -30.71
N ILE A 538 17.66 15.34 -30.96
CA ILE A 538 17.20 14.33 -29.98
C ILE A 538 17.96 14.35 -28.65
N SER A 539 19.23 14.75 -28.63
CA SER A 539 20.03 14.86 -27.40
C SER A 539 19.44 15.86 -26.40
N LYS A 540 18.80 16.94 -26.88
CA LYS A 540 18.12 17.91 -26.00
C LYS A 540 16.94 17.26 -25.29
N LEU A 541 16.11 16.50 -26.01
CA LEU A 541 14.99 15.75 -25.43
C LEU A 541 15.46 14.77 -24.36
N VAL A 542 16.47 13.96 -24.66
CA VAL A 542 17.06 13.01 -23.70
C VAL A 542 17.55 13.72 -22.43
N THR A 543 18.18 14.89 -22.58
CA THR A 543 18.73 15.65 -21.46
C THR A 543 17.62 16.24 -20.58
N VAL A 544 16.56 16.79 -21.18
CA VAL A 544 15.42 17.33 -20.41
C VAL A 544 14.57 16.23 -19.78
N GLU A 545 14.50 15.03 -20.35
CA GLU A 545 13.84 13.84 -19.77
C GLU A 545 14.53 13.34 -18.49
N VAL A 546 15.86 13.29 -18.52
CA VAL A 546 16.65 13.00 -17.32
C VAL A 546 16.39 14.09 -16.28
N LYS A 547 16.39 15.35 -16.70
CA LYS A 547 16.23 16.45 -15.75
C LYS A 547 14.83 16.54 -15.14
N ILE A 548 13.77 16.36 -15.92
CA ILE A 548 12.41 16.39 -15.38
C ILE A 548 12.18 15.24 -14.40
N SER A 549 12.81 14.08 -14.65
CA SER A 549 12.80 12.95 -13.73
C SER A 549 13.52 13.28 -12.41
N GLU A 550 14.64 14.01 -12.44
CA GLU A 550 15.32 14.52 -11.22
C GLU A 550 14.47 15.55 -10.47
N VAL A 551 13.83 16.48 -11.19
CA VAL A 551 12.99 17.55 -10.62
C VAL A 551 11.74 16.98 -9.94
N LEU A 552 11.08 15.99 -10.56
CA LEU A 552 9.91 15.32 -10.00
C LEU A 552 10.28 14.48 -8.77
N ALA A 553 11.37 13.70 -8.84
CA ALA A 553 11.84 12.92 -7.70
C ALA A 553 12.21 13.80 -6.49
N LYS A 554 12.86 14.96 -6.73
CA LYS A 554 13.19 15.91 -5.66
C LYS A 554 11.94 16.55 -5.03
N TYR A 555 10.91 16.82 -5.83
CA TYR A 555 9.66 17.40 -5.33
C TYR A 555 8.89 16.43 -4.44
N ASP A 556 8.80 15.15 -4.82
CA ASP A 556 8.16 14.12 -4.01
C ASP A 556 8.87 13.93 -2.66
N ASP A 557 10.20 14.01 -2.65
CA ASP A 557 11.03 13.93 -1.45
C ASP A 557 10.79 15.12 -0.48
N GLU A 558 10.65 16.35 -1.00
CA GLU A 558 10.42 17.58 -0.22
C GLU A 558 8.97 17.70 0.28
N LEU A 559 8.00 17.21 -0.49
CA LEU A 559 6.57 17.28 -0.16
C LEU A 559 6.20 16.36 1.02
N GLN A 560 6.80 15.16 1.09
CA GLN A 560 6.58 14.23 2.22
C GLN A 560 7.07 14.79 3.55
N VAL A 561 8.23 15.45 3.54
CA VAL A 561 8.81 16.11 4.72
C VAL A 561 7.92 17.29 5.14
N THR A 562 7.54 18.14 4.19
CA THR A 562 6.71 19.33 4.46
C THR A 562 5.32 18.96 4.96
N ASN A 563 4.65 17.99 4.34
CA ASN A 563 3.31 17.53 4.73
C ASN A 563 3.34 16.92 6.13
N LEU A 564 4.37 16.14 6.45
CA LEU A 564 4.50 15.57 7.78
C LEU A 564 4.75 16.64 8.84
N MET A 565 5.66 17.59 8.59
CA MET A 565 5.92 18.69 9.52
C MET A 565 4.65 19.51 9.78
N GLN A 566 3.91 19.87 8.73
CA GLN A 566 2.62 20.57 8.86
C GLN A 566 1.57 19.76 9.60
N THR A 567 1.53 18.43 9.38
CA THR A 567 0.63 17.53 10.13
C THR A 567 0.99 17.51 11.61
N ILE A 568 2.28 17.41 11.95
CA ILE A 568 2.76 17.44 13.34
C ILE A 568 2.42 18.79 13.99
N ASP A 569 2.65 19.91 13.31
CA ASP A 569 2.33 21.25 13.81
C ASP A 569 0.82 21.44 14.01
N ALA A 570 0.01 20.97 13.05
CA ALA A 570 -1.45 21.02 13.14
C ALA A 570 -1.97 20.19 14.32
N LEU A 571 -1.44 18.98 14.52
CA LEU A 571 -1.76 18.13 15.68
C LEU A 571 -1.28 18.77 16.99
N ALA A 572 -0.11 19.42 17.00
CA ALA A 572 0.45 20.07 18.17
C ALA A 572 -0.36 21.31 18.60
N ALA A 573 -1.04 21.95 17.65
CA ALA A 573 -1.92 23.09 17.90
C ALA A 573 -3.31 22.69 18.45
N VAL A 574 -3.71 21.40 18.37
CA VAL A 574 -5.01 20.92 18.87
C VAL A 574 -5.11 21.08 20.39
N THR A 575 -6.07 21.88 20.83
CA THR A 575 -6.39 22.09 22.25
C THR A 575 -7.90 22.24 22.46
N PRO A 576 -8.55 21.40 23.30
CA PRO A 576 -7.99 20.25 24.02
C PRO A 576 -7.71 19.06 23.08
N LEU A 577 -6.69 18.28 23.40
CA LEU A 577 -6.41 17.00 22.74
C LEU A 577 -7.34 15.92 23.31
N THR A 578 -8.10 15.22 22.45
CA THR A 578 -9.07 14.17 22.83
C THR A 578 -8.65 12.81 22.25
N ALA A 579 -9.19 11.68 22.76
CA ALA A 579 -8.82 10.33 22.29
C ALA A 579 -8.99 10.12 20.77
N ASP A 580 -9.91 10.85 20.13
CA ASP A 580 -10.15 10.83 18.69
C ASP A 580 -8.90 11.14 17.82
N TYR A 581 -7.87 11.78 18.40
CA TYR A 581 -6.63 12.11 17.70
C TYR A 581 -5.56 11.02 17.79
N GLU A 582 -5.79 9.93 18.54
CA GLU A 582 -4.84 8.81 18.71
C GLU A 582 -4.40 8.23 17.38
N GLU A 583 -5.34 7.95 16.49
CA GLU A 583 -5.03 7.39 15.18
C GLU A 583 -4.28 8.38 14.28
N ALA A 584 -4.64 9.67 14.33
CA ALA A 584 -3.98 10.72 13.54
C ALA A 584 -2.51 10.93 13.99
N ILE A 585 -2.26 10.90 15.30
CA ILE A 585 -0.91 10.99 15.89
C ILE A 585 -0.09 9.74 15.55
N HIS A 586 -0.68 8.55 15.67
CA HIS A 586 0.00 7.32 15.26
C HIS A 586 0.25 7.26 13.75
N ASN A 587 -0.63 7.83 12.93
CA ASN A 587 -0.42 8.00 11.49
C ASN A 587 0.75 8.93 11.21
N ALA A 588 0.84 10.08 11.89
CA ALA A 588 2.00 10.96 11.77
C ALA A 588 3.31 10.24 12.16
N ARG A 589 3.30 9.38 13.18
CA ARG A 589 4.45 8.53 13.53
C ARG A 589 4.78 7.50 12.46
N ARG A 590 3.79 6.84 11.88
CA ARG A 590 4.00 5.92 10.75
C ARG A 590 4.63 6.66 9.57
N SER A 591 4.14 7.84 9.23
CA SER A 591 4.71 8.69 8.20
C SER A 591 6.14 9.13 8.53
N TYR A 592 6.42 9.51 9.78
CA TYR A 592 7.79 9.82 10.24
C TYR A 592 8.74 8.63 10.11
N ASN A 593 8.29 7.43 10.48
CA ASN A 593 9.09 6.22 10.40
C ASN A 593 9.29 5.74 8.95
N ALA A 594 8.37 6.07 8.05
CA ALA A 594 8.46 5.77 6.62
C ALA A 594 9.44 6.70 5.87
N LEU A 595 9.82 7.84 6.44
CA LEU A 595 10.81 8.74 5.87
C LEU A 595 12.22 8.14 5.90
N THR A 596 12.98 8.38 4.83
CA THR A 596 14.41 8.04 4.78
C THR A 596 15.16 8.75 5.92
N PRO A 597 16.33 8.23 6.36
CA PRO A 597 17.12 8.89 7.38
C PRO A 597 17.44 10.36 7.05
N GLN A 598 17.70 10.70 5.77
CA GLN A 598 17.95 12.07 5.33
C GLN A 598 16.69 12.96 5.38
N GLN A 599 15.49 12.42 5.17
CA GLN A 599 14.23 13.14 5.31
C GLN A 599 13.84 13.32 6.78
N ARG A 600 14.10 12.32 7.64
CA ARG A 600 13.88 12.45 9.10
C ARG A 600 14.74 13.54 9.72
N LEU A 601 15.97 13.71 9.23
CA LEU A 601 16.85 14.83 9.62
C LEU A 601 16.27 16.21 9.26
N GLN A 602 15.32 16.29 8.31
CA GLN A 602 14.66 17.53 7.92
C GLN A 602 13.37 17.80 8.72
N ILE A 603 12.86 16.82 9.48
CA ILE A 603 11.69 17.01 10.35
C ILE A 603 12.14 17.70 11.64
N THR A 604 12.19 19.03 11.60
CA THR A 604 12.68 19.84 12.72
C THR A 604 11.75 19.82 13.95
N ASN A 605 10.51 19.35 13.80
CA ASN A 605 9.49 19.29 14.87
C ASN A 605 9.19 17.87 15.38
N ALA A 606 10.07 16.89 15.12
CA ALA A 606 9.86 15.49 15.51
C ALA A 606 9.62 15.28 17.03
N ASN A 607 10.17 16.16 17.87
CA ASN A 607 9.96 16.14 19.32
C ASN A 607 8.50 16.46 19.70
N ALA A 608 7.81 17.32 18.93
CA ALA A 608 6.41 17.63 19.14
C ALA A 608 5.51 16.41 18.87
N LEU A 609 5.87 15.56 17.89
CA LEU A 609 5.17 14.31 17.61
C LEU A 609 5.30 13.30 18.77
N SER A 610 6.50 13.14 19.34
CA SER A 610 6.72 12.30 20.52
C SER A 610 5.93 12.80 21.74
N LEU A 611 5.81 14.13 21.88
CA LEU A 611 5.02 14.74 22.94
C LEU A 611 3.51 14.52 22.73
N LEU A 612 3.03 14.59 21.49
CA LEU A 612 1.64 14.30 21.14
C LEU A 612 1.27 12.85 21.46
N GLU A 613 2.15 11.89 21.15
CA GLU A 613 1.97 10.47 21.48
C GLU A 613 1.87 10.25 23.00
N ALA A 614 2.72 10.93 23.78
CA ALA A 614 2.64 10.85 25.23
C ALA A 614 1.33 11.46 25.76
N LYS A 615 0.93 12.62 25.24
CA LYS A 615 -0.32 13.31 25.64
C LYS A 615 -1.56 12.51 25.28
N ILE A 616 -1.62 11.90 24.10
CA ILE A 616 -2.80 11.18 23.65
C ILE A 616 -2.98 9.84 24.39
N ALA A 617 -1.89 9.13 24.69
CA ALA A 617 -1.94 7.91 25.50
C ALA A 617 -2.50 8.18 26.92
N ILE A 618 -2.23 9.38 27.46
CA ILE A 618 -2.80 9.83 28.73
C ILE A 618 -4.31 10.04 28.60
N VAL A 619 -4.75 10.79 27.59
CA VAL A 619 -6.17 11.12 27.38
C VAL A 619 -7.00 9.86 27.14
N VAL A 620 -6.48 8.91 26.35
CA VAL A 620 -7.13 7.62 26.09
C VAL A 620 -7.27 6.79 27.36
N GLU A 621 -6.27 6.80 28.25
CA GLU A 621 -6.36 6.10 29.52
C GLU A 621 -7.30 6.81 30.51
N GLU A 622 -7.31 8.15 30.53
CA GLU A 622 -8.27 8.94 31.31
C GLU A 622 -9.72 8.63 30.90
N GLU A 623 -10.02 8.60 29.59
CA GLU A 623 -11.35 8.22 29.07
C GLU A 623 -11.72 6.76 29.41
N LYS A 624 -10.77 5.81 29.36
CA LYS A 624 -11.01 4.42 29.79
C LYS A 624 -11.40 4.32 31.25
N VAL A 625 -10.74 5.09 32.12
CA VAL A 625 -11.04 5.10 33.57
C VAL A 625 -12.37 5.80 33.85
N GLU A 626 -12.73 6.84 33.09
CA GLU A 626 -14.03 7.50 33.18
C GLU A 626 -15.17 6.58 32.70
N HIS A 627 -14.92 5.76 31.68
CA HIS A 627 -15.85 4.73 31.21
C HIS A 627 -16.00 3.58 32.23
N GLU A 628 -14.91 3.13 32.85
CA GLU A 628 -14.92 2.10 33.91
C GLU A 628 -15.58 2.57 35.21
N THR A 629 -15.68 3.88 35.45
CA THR A 629 -16.41 4.46 36.60
C THR A 629 -17.89 4.75 36.30
N SER A 630 -18.32 4.64 35.04
CA SER A 630 -19.70 4.92 34.60
C SER A 630 -20.67 3.73 34.61
N ILE A 631 -20.21 2.53 34.96
CA ILE A 631 -21.08 1.34 35.15
C ILE A 631 -21.43 1.19 36.62
N GLU A 632 -22.74 1.11 36.91
CA GLU A 632 -23.38 0.76 38.20
C GLU A 632 -23.03 -0.66 38.72
N ALA A 633 -21.76 -1.06 38.68
CA ALA A 633 -21.31 -2.37 39.14
C ALA A 633 -19.92 -2.32 39.79
N VAL A 634 -19.74 -1.48 40.81
CA VAL A 634 -18.89 -1.82 41.96
C VAL A 634 -19.61 -1.32 43.21
N GLY A 635 -20.19 -2.25 43.97
CA GLY A 635 -20.70 -1.97 45.31
C GLY A 635 -19.59 -1.46 46.23
N GLU A 636 -20.02 -0.78 47.29
CA GLU A 636 -19.31 -0.52 48.55
C GLU A 636 -17.81 -0.87 48.62
N ASP A 637 -17.00 0.18 48.89
CA ASP A 637 -15.56 0.19 49.19
C ASP A 637 -14.56 -0.03 48.03
N ARG A 638 -14.26 1.04 47.27
CA ARG A 638 -12.85 1.30 46.91
C ARG A 638 -12.21 2.06 48.06
N SER A 639 -11.31 1.40 48.77
CA SER A 639 -10.80 1.93 50.03
C SER A 639 -9.61 2.85 49.78
N SER A 640 -9.39 3.80 50.69
CA SER A 640 -8.12 4.54 50.77
C SER A 640 -6.89 3.63 50.78
N LYS A 641 -7.04 2.36 51.24
CA LYS A 641 -5.97 1.35 51.21
C LYS A 641 -5.54 0.93 49.81
N ASP A 642 -6.44 0.93 48.83
CA ASP A 642 -6.12 0.54 47.45
C ASP A 642 -5.30 1.63 46.76
N VAL A 643 -5.67 2.89 46.97
CA VAL A 643 -4.90 4.06 46.51
C VAL A 643 -3.53 4.10 47.20
N ILE A 644 -3.47 3.84 48.51
CA ILE A 644 -2.21 3.71 49.25
C ILE A 644 -1.33 2.61 48.64
N ALA A 645 -1.89 1.44 48.32
CA ALA A 645 -1.15 0.34 47.71
C ALA A 645 -0.64 0.70 46.31
N MET A 646 -1.44 1.38 45.49
CA MET A 646 -1.04 1.87 44.17
C MET A 646 0.13 2.86 44.28
N ILE A 647 0.04 3.85 45.16
CA ILE A 647 1.11 4.84 45.38
C ILE A 647 2.38 4.18 45.95
N ASN A 648 2.23 3.14 46.78
CA ASN A 648 3.37 2.37 47.30
C ASN A 648 4.07 1.55 46.22
N ALA A 649 3.33 1.02 45.24
CA ALA A 649 3.86 0.25 44.12
C ALA A 649 4.62 1.11 43.09
N LEU A 650 4.40 2.44 43.08
CA LEU A 650 5.18 3.36 42.27
C LEU A 650 6.66 3.39 42.71
N PRO A 651 7.60 3.59 41.77
CA PRO A 651 9.02 3.67 42.09
C PRO A 651 9.32 4.81 43.08
N ALA A 652 10.52 4.77 43.66
CA ALA A 652 11.06 5.93 44.38
C ALA A 652 11.18 7.13 43.42
N VAL A 653 11.08 8.35 43.93
CA VAL A 653 11.13 9.59 43.12
C VAL A 653 12.41 9.63 42.29
N GLU A 654 13.53 9.22 42.86
CA GLU A 654 14.85 9.18 42.24
C GLU A 654 15.01 8.05 41.20
N ALA A 655 14.16 7.03 41.28
CA ALA A 655 14.14 5.89 40.36
C ALA A 655 13.06 6.00 39.28
N LEU A 656 12.28 7.08 39.30
CA LEU A 656 11.19 7.34 38.37
C LEU A 656 11.72 7.49 36.95
N LYS A 657 11.09 6.81 35.99
CA LYS A 657 11.37 6.91 34.55
C LYS A 657 10.16 7.49 33.83
N ILE A 658 10.39 8.02 32.63
CA ILE A 658 9.29 8.49 31.76
C ILE A 658 8.28 7.36 31.47
N ALA A 659 8.73 6.10 31.39
CA ALA A 659 7.85 4.94 31.20
C ALA A 659 6.84 4.73 32.35
N ASP A 660 7.10 5.29 33.53
CA ASP A 660 6.22 5.18 34.70
C ASP A 660 5.07 6.21 34.70
N THR A 661 5.03 7.10 33.68
CA THR A 661 4.01 8.17 33.52
C THR A 661 2.59 7.66 33.72
N LEU A 662 2.26 6.54 33.10
CA LEU A 662 0.91 5.97 33.12
C LEU A 662 0.53 5.49 34.53
N ALA A 663 1.46 4.86 35.24
CA ALA A 663 1.23 4.35 36.58
C ALA A 663 1.03 5.49 37.59
N VAL A 664 1.85 6.54 37.50
CA VAL A 664 1.73 7.75 38.36
C VAL A 664 0.39 8.44 38.12
N LYS A 665 -0.01 8.66 36.87
CA LYS A 665 -1.31 9.29 36.55
C LYS A 665 -2.49 8.43 36.94
N LYS A 666 -2.41 7.11 36.76
CA LYS A 666 -3.45 6.17 37.22
C LYS A 666 -3.66 6.26 38.73
N ALA A 667 -2.58 6.33 39.51
CA ALA A 667 -2.68 6.53 40.96
C ALA A 667 -3.35 7.87 41.32
N ARG A 668 -3.10 8.95 40.55
CA ARG A 668 -3.77 10.26 40.73
C ARG A 668 -5.24 10.24 40.41
N VAL A 669 -5.64 9.63 39.30
CA VAL A 669 -7.05 9.50 38.94
C VAL A 669 -7.81 8.69 40.00
N TYR A 670 -7.22 7.60 40.49
CA TYR A 670 -7.81 6.79 41.55
C TYR A 670 -7.87 7.52 42.89
N TYR A 671 -6.88 8.35 43.21
CA TYR A 671 -6.93 9.26 44.35
C TYR A 671 -8.07 10.28 44.21
N GLU A 672 -8.20 10.92 43.04
CA GLU A 672 -9.21 11.96 42.82
C GLU A 672 -10.65 11.43 42.85
N ALA A 673 -10.85 10.18 42.46
CA ALA A 673 -12.12 9.47 42.52
C ALA A 673 -12.57 9.08 43.95
N LEU A 674 -11.70 9.22 44.97
CA LEU A 674 -12.08 8.97 46.36
C LEU A 674 -13.06 10.04 46.89
N THR A 675 -13.93 9.64 47.81
CA THR A 675 -14.75 10.60 48.56
C THR A 675 -13.87 11.53 49.41
N ALA A 676 -14.37 12.72 49.75
CA ALA A 676 -13.63 13.68 50.56
C ALA A 676 -13.16 13.12 51.92
N THR A 677 -13.87 12.14 52.47
CA THR A 677 -13.47 11.42 53.69
C THR A 677 -12.35 10.42 53.40
N ALA A 678 -12.47 9.60 52.36
CA ALA A 678 -11.46 8.61 52.00
C ALA A 678 -10.13 9.23 51.52
N LYS A 679 -10.15 10.40 50.89
CA LYS A 679 -8.92 11.15 50.54
C LYS A 679 -8.07 11.50 51.77
N LYS A 680 -8.70 11.74 52.94
CA LYS A 680 -7.98 12.05 54.19
C LYS A 680 -7.22 10.86 54.76
N ASP A 681 -7.63 9.65 54.39
CA ASP A 681 -7.00 8.42 54.87
C ASP A 681 -5.81 7.99 53.99
N VAL A 682 -5.59 8.61 52.83
CA VAL A 682 -4.43 8.33 51.96
C VAL A 682 -3.20 9.04 52.49
N THR A 683 -2.39 8.31 53.26
CA THR A 683 -1.23 8.86 53.99
C THR A 683 -0.01 9.13 53.14
N ASN A 684 0.05 8.61 51.91
CA ASN A 684 1.21 8.70 51.01
C ASN A 684 0.97 9.58 49.77
N GLU A 685 -0.05 10.44 49.77
CA GLU A 685 -0.34 11.38 48.67
C GLU A 685 0.86 12.27 48.32
N SER A 686 1.66 12.69 49.31
CA SER A 686 2.87 13.48 49.10
C SER A 686 3.91 12.78 48.23
N LYS A 687 4.01 11.44 48.28
CA LYS A 687 4.86 10.65 47.39
C LYS A 687 4.35 10.75 45.96
N LEU A 688 3.03 10.68 45.76
CA LEU A 688 2.41 10.80 44.45
C LEU A 688 2.67 12.20 43.84
N ALA A 689 2.49 13.25 44.63
CA ALA A 689 2.80 14.63 44.20
C ALA A 689 4.28 14.82 43.83
N ALA A 690 5.20 14.23 44.61
CA ALA A 690 6.64 14.30 44.32
C ALA A 690 7.01 13.52 43.04
N LEU A 691 6.36 12.39 42.77
CA LEU A 691 6.54 11.64 41.52
C LEU A 691 6.01 12.43 40.32
N GLU A 692 4.88 13.12 40.44
CA GLU A 692 4.34 13.99 39.38
C GLU A 692 5.26 15.17 39.08
N GLN A 693 5.80 15.81 40.11
CA GLN A 693 6.79 16.88 39.95
C GLN A 693 8.06 16.36 39.26
N LYS A 694 8.57 15.21 39.69
CA LYS A 694 9.76 14.60 39.07
C LYS A 694 9.51 14.19 37.62
N LEU A 695 8.31 13.74 37.31
CA LEU A 695 7.94 13.41 35.95
C LEU A 695 7.95 14.65 35.05
N ALA A 696 7.46 15.78 35.56
CA ALA A 696 7.54 17.06 34.85
C ALA A 696 9.00 17.50 34.60
N GLU A 697 9.91 17.26 35.55
CA GLU A 697 11.35 17.49 35.37
C GLU A 697 11.96 16.57 34.30
N LEU A 698 11.65 15.27 34.34
CA LEU A 698 12.16 14.29 33.37
C LEU A 698 11.65 14.57 31.96
N GLN A 699 10.40 15.02 31.84
CA GLN A 699 9.80 15.47 30.58
C GLN A 699 10.44 16.77 30.07
N LYS A 700 10.84 17.67 30.98
CA LYS A 700 11.59 18.89 30.64
C LYS A 700 13.02 18.58 30.19
N ALA A 701 13.71 17.66 30.85
CA ALA A 701 15.08 17.25 30.50
C ALA A 701 15.14 16.50 29.14
N ALA A 702 14.05 15.82 28.75
CA ALA A 702 13.93 15.21 27.43
C ALA A 702 13.80 16.24 26.28
N LEU A 703 13.67 17.54 26.58
CA LEU A 703 13.50 18.63 25.60
C LEU A 703 14.79 19.42 25.33
N GLU A 704 15.91 19.14 26.00
CA GLU A 704 17.16 19.91 25.86
C GLU A 704 18.19 19.14 25.00
N GLU A 705 18.59 19.70 23.85
CA GLU A 705 19.73 19.24 23.02
C GLU A 705 21.05 19.70 23.66
N GLU A 706 22.02 18.80 23.85
CA GLU A 706 23.38 19.17 24.31
C GLU A 706 24.41 18.92 23.19
N GLU A 707 24.93 20.01 22.63
CA GLU A 707 26.03 20.01 21.67
C GLU A 707 27.37 19.98 22.45
N LEU A 708 28.09 18.85 22.42
CA LEU A 708 29.40 18.74 23.07
C LEU A 708 30.47 19.42 22.19
N GLN A 709 30.74 20.70 22.44
CA GLN A 709 31.96 21.36 21.93
C GLN A 709 33.13 21.09 22.89
N GLY A 710 34.13 20.31 22.46
CA GLY A 710 35.36 20.12 23.23
C GLY A 710 36.43 19.28 22.54
N GLU A 711 37.64 19.81 22.48
CA GLU A 711 38.86 19.10 22.04
C GLU A 711 39.18 17.93 22.98
N ILE A 712 39.43 16.75 22.42
CA ILE A 712 39.97 15.59 23.14
C ILE A 712 41.34 15.24 22.54
N ASN A 713 42.41 15.40 23.35
CA ASN A 713 43.76 14.88 23.11
C ASN A 713 44.43 15.19 21.75
N ASN A 714 44.39 16.45 21.32
CA ASN A 714 45.22 16.96 20.21
C ASN A 714 45.01 16.25 18.84
N GLN A 715 43.88 15.56 18.65
CA GLN A 715 43.36 15.24 17.32
C GLN A 715 42.03 15.97 17.12
N SER A 716 42.01 16.89 16.16
CA SER A 716 40.81 17.64 15.80
C SER A 716 39.80 16.71 15.13
N TYR A 717 38.69 16.43 15.82
CA TYR A 717 37.43 16.00 15.23
C TYR A 717 36.57 17.25 15.07
N ASP A 718 35.98 17.45 13.89
CA ASP A 718 35.31 18.72 13.59
C ASP A 718 33.90 18.81 14.16
N LYS A 719 33.20 17.66 14.31
CA LYS A 719 31.91 17.55 14.99
C LYS A 719 31.75 16.17 15.65
N MET A 720 31.47 16.16 16.95
CA MET A 720 31.06 14.98 17.71
C MET A 720 29.71 15.29 18.34
N LYS A 721 28.69 14.49 18.02
CA LYS A 721 27.32 14.73 18.50
C LYS A 721 26.68 13.44 19.00
N ILE A 722 25.89 13.58 20.06
CA ILE A 722 25.03 12.51 20.55
C ILE A 722 23.65 12.72 19.93
N THR A 723 23.14 11.71 19.25
CA THR A 723 21.79 11.72 18.67
C THR A 723 21.07 10.48 19.17
N GLY A 724 20.20 10.62 20.17
CA GLY A 724 19.59 9.49 20.85
C GLY A 724 20.66 8.62 21.55
N LYS A 725 20.75 7.33 21.17
CA LYS A 725 21.80 6.40 21.67
C LYS A 725 22.99 6.24 20.71
N THR A 726 23.12 7.13 19.74
CA THR A 726 24.18 7.08 18.73
C THR A 726 25.19 8.18 18.98
N LEU A 727 26.46 7.79 19.03
CA LEU A 727 27.58 8.72 18.91
C LEU A 727 27.93 8.90 17.44
N VAL A 728 27.85 10.13 16.93
CA VAL A 728 28.26 10.46 15.57
C VAL A 728 29.57 11.24 15.60
N VAL A 729 30.56 10.76 14.84
CA VAL A 729 31.86 11.40 14.67
C VAL A 729 32.05 11.78 13.20
N GLU A 730 32.28 13.05 12.92
CA GLU A 730 32.52 13.56 11.56
C GLU A 730 33.99 14.02 11.41
N SER A 731 34.66 13.63 10.31
CA SER A 731 36.05 14.03 10.02
C SER A 731 36.15 14.88 8.75
N ASN A 732 36.79 16.06 8.81
CA ASN A 732 36.99 16.94 7.64
C ASN A 732 38.28 16.66 6.83
N LYS A 733 39.08 15.63 7.16
CA LYS A 733 40.33 15.37 6.42
C LYS A 733 40.03 14.83 5.02
N SER A 734 40.43 15.61 4.01
CA SER A 734 40.01 15.45 2.61
C SER A 734 41.10 14.92 1.66
N ALA A 735 42.10 14.17 2.13
CA ALA A 735 43.16 13.66 1.23
C ALA A 735 43.60 12.22 1.55
N GLY A 736 43.32 11.28 0.63
CA GLY A 736 43.78 9.88 0.67
C GLY A 736 42.74 8.83 1.11
N ASN A 737 43.23 7.63 1.50
CA ASN A 737 42.44 6.53 2.08
C ASN A 737 41.47 7.06 3.17
N PHE A 738 40.25 6.51 3.27
CA PHE A 738 39.39 6.75 4.43
C PHE A 738 40.16 6.25 5.67
N LEU A 739 40.46 7.14 6.62
CA LEU A 739 41.18 6.79 7.83
C LEU A 739 40.49 7.44 9.02
N VAL A 740 39.91 6.61 9.87
CA VAL A 740 39.39 6.99 11.17
C VAL A 740 40.19 6.27 12.23
N GLN A 741 40.78 7.06 13.13
CA GLN A 741 41.37 6.56 14.35
C GLN A 741 40.57 7.14 15.50
N LEU A 742 39.99 6.29 16.36
CA LEU A 742 39.26 6.71 17.56
C LEU A 742 40.09 6.34 18.80
N PRO A 743 40.64 7.31 19.54
CA PRO A 743 41.37 7.05 20.77
C PRO A 743 40.43 6.49 21.86
N MET A 744 41.03 5.87 22.87
CA MET A 744 40.28 5.13 23.89
C MET A 744 39.34 6.02 24.72
N ASP A 745 39.66 7.29 24.93
CA ASP A 745 38.81 8.29 25.60
C ASP A 745 37.48 8.56 24.87
N VAL A 746 37.51 8.66 23.54
CA VAL A 746 36.30 8.77 22.71
C VAL A 746 35.45 7.50 22.85
N LEU A 747 36.10 6.33 22.96
CA LEU A 747 35.41 5.06 23.17
C LEU A 747 34.85 4.92 24.60
N GLU A 748 35.51 5.49 25.61
CA GLU A 748 34.94 5.57 26.97
C GLU A 748 33.68 6.43 27.01
N THR A 749 33.54 7.43 26.13
CA THR A 749 32.31 8.23 26.01
C THR A 749 31.09 7.36 25.71
N LEU A 750 31.24 6.31 24.89
CA LEU A 750 30.17 5.35 24.61
C LEU A 750 29.67 4.65 25.89
N ARG A 751 30.59 4.34 26.82
CA ARG A 751 30.25 3.74 28.11
C ARG A 751 29.61 4.74 29.05
N THR A 752 30.21 5.93 29.18
CA THR A 752 29.75 6.99 30.08
C THR A 752 28.29 7.37 29.81
N TYR A 753 27.91 7.45 28.53
CA TYR A 753 26.56 7.85 28.11
C TYR A 753 25.66 6.67 27.72
N ASN A 754 26.08 5.43 27.95
CA ASN A 754 25.34 4.21 27.63
C ASN A 754 24.83 4.17 26.17
N LEU A 755 25.69 4.61 25.25
CA LEU A 755 25.40 4.70 23.82
C LEU A 755 25.56 3.31 23.19
N THR A 756 24.61 2.94 22.34
CA THR A 756 24.54 1.60 21.74
C THR A 756 25.09 1.57 20.31
N THR A 757 25.31 2.73 19.70
CA THR A 757 25.75 2.82 18.30
C THR A 757 26.88 3.83 18.16
N LEU A 758 27.92 3.44 17.44
CA LEU A 758 28.98 4.33 16.98
C LEU A 758 28.86 4.51 15.48
N GLN A 759 28.74 5.75 15.03
CA GLN A 759 28.74 6.11 13.62
C GLN A 759 29.88 7.07 13.32
N VAL A 760 30.63 6.79 12.26
CA VAL A 760 31.69 7.68 11.78
C VAL A 760 31.47 7.99 10.31
N SER A 761 31.68 9.24 9.92
CA SER A 761 31.65 9.64 8.51
C SER A 761 32.80 10.58 8.12
N ASP A 762 33.21 10.50 6.86
CA ASP A 762 34.17 11.45 6.28
C ASP A 762 33.48 12.52 5.41
N ALA A 763 34.25 13.54 5.02
CA ALA A 763 33.81 14.64 4.17
C ALA A 763 33.32 14.21 2.77
N ARG A 764 33.61 12.98 2.34
CA ARG A 764 33.19 12.44 1.04
C ARG A 764 31.88 11.65 1.16
N GLY A 765 31.38 11.44 2.36
CA GLY A 765 30.10 10.78 2.65
C GLY A 765 30.22 9.27 2.87
N VAL A 766 31.41 8.69 2.99
CA VAL A 766 31.57 7.29 3.44
C VAL A 766 31.19 7.24 4.91
N LYS A 767 30.35 6.27 5.26
CA LYS A 767 29.84 6.11 6.63
C LYS A 767 30.15 4.71 7.13
N LEU A 768 30.64 4.61 8.36
CA LEU A 768 30.69 3.38 9.11
C LEU A 768 29.73 3.47 10.28
N ALA A 769 28.90 2.45 10.47
CA ALA A 769 28.10 2.27 11.68
C ALA A 769 28.36 0.89 12.28
N VAL A 770 28.44 0.83 13.61
CA VAL A 770 28.70 -0.41 14.34
C VAL A 770 28.02 -0.37 15.72
N ASP A 771 27.64 -1.54 16.23
CA ASP A 771 27.22 -1.71 17.61
C ASP A 771 28.38 -1.36 18.56
N ALA A 772 28.17 -0.34 19.39
CA ALA A 772 29.17 0.16 20.32
C ALA A 772 29.52 -0.88 21.39
N THR A 773 28.54 -1.67 21.84
CA THR A 773 28.71 -2.70 22.86
C THR A 773 29.60 -3.84 22.34
N ALA A 774 29.40 -4.26 21.10
CA ALA A 774 30.18 -5.32 20.45
C ALA A 774 31.64 -4.91 20.30
N VAL A 775 31.89 -3.66 19.86
CA VAL A 775 33.23 -3.09 19.75
C VAL A 775 33.91 -3.00 21.12
N LEU A 776 33.21 -2.48 22.13
CA LEU A 776 33.74 -2.36 23.50
C LEU A 776 34.06 -3.71 24.14
N LYS A 777 33.25 -4.75 23.87
CA LYS A 777 33.50 -6.13 24.33
C LYS A 777 34.78 -6.70 23.72
N GLN A 778 35.01 -6.51 22.42
CA GLN A 778 36.24 -6.96 21.77
C GLN A 778 37.48 -6.22 22.28
N LEU A 779 37.35 -4.92 22.57
CA LEU A 779 38.44 -4.10 23.11
C LEU A 779 38.93 -4.57 24.50
N GLN A 780 38.06 -5.13 25.34
CA GLN A 780 38.44 -5.68 26.65
C GLN A 780 39.45 -6.84 26.56
N GLY A 781 39.46 -7.57 25.43
CA GLY A 781 40.39 -8.66 25.17
C GLY A 781 41.79 -8.22 24.73
N VAL A 782 41.99 -6.95 24.35
CA VAL A 782 43.24 -6.44 23.79
C VAL A 782 44.07 -5.73 24.87
N LYS A 783 45.19 -6.34 25.26
CA LYS A 783 46.12 -5.72 26.23
C LYS A 783 46.71 -4.41 25.66
N ASN A 784 46.66 -3.34 26.46
CA ASN A 784 47.20 -2.01 26.12
C ASN A 784 46.62 -1.40 24.84
N ALA A 785 45.31 -1.56 24.60
CA ALA A 785 44.60 -0.92 23.50
C ALA A 785 44.77 0.61 23.54
N LYS A 786 45.12 1.19 22.38
CA LYS A 786 45.42 2.63 22.21
C LYS A 786 44.32 3.34 21.42
N ALA A 787 43.87 2.74 20.32
CA ALA A 787 42.85 3.31 19.46
C ALA A 787 42.18 2.23 18.63
N LEU A 788 40.90 2.44 18.32
CA LEU A 788 40.21 1.74 17.24
C LEU A 788 40.60 2.37 15.92
N HIS A 789 41.07 1.57 14.98
CA HIS A 789 41.49 2.01 13.67
C HIS A 789 40.62 1.38 12.59
N LEU A 790 40.11 2.23 11.72
CA LEU A 790 39.34 1.87 10.55
C LEU A 790 39.94 2.57 9.32
N GLU A 791 40.34 1.77 8.34
CA GLU A 791 40.89 2.24 7.08
C GLU A 791 40.09 1.66 5.91
N VAL A 792 39.64 2.49 4.97
CA VAL A 792 39.17 2.02 3.65
C VAL A 792 40.12 2.59 2.60
N THR A 793 40.83 1.70 1.91
CA THR A 793 41.85 2.10 0.94
C THR A 793 41.26 2.33 -0.46
N GLN A 794 42.02 3.03 -1.30
CA GLN A 794 41.58 3.52 -2.62
C GLN A 794 40.97 2.44 -3.52
N TYR A 795 39.84 2.78 -4.13
CA TYR A 795 39.17 1.97 -5.14
C TYR A 795 40.03 1.82 -6.40
N ASN A 796 40.30 0.57 -6.79
CA ASN A 796 40.95 0.26 -8.05
C ASN A 796 39.90 0.17 -9.16
N TYR A 797 39.84 1.22 -9.99
CA TYR A 797 38.83 1.37 -11.05
C TYR A 797 38.89 0.27 -12.13
N ASP A 798 40.06 -0.30 -12.38
CA ASP A 798 40.24 -1.33 -13.42
C ASP A 798 39.74 -2.71 -12.97
N THR A 799 39.77 -2.97 -11.66
CA THR A 799 39.47 -4.30 -11.09
C THR A 799 38.23 -4.32 -10.20
N GLY A 800 37.69 -3.16 -9.84
CA GLY A 800 36.56 -3.00 -8.92
C GLY A 800 36.90 -3.30 -7.46
N LEU A 801 38.19 -3.35 -7.10
CA LEU A 801 38.68 -3.75 -5.78
C LEU A 801 38.82 -2.60 -4.78
N PHE A 802 38.55 -2.86 -3.50
CA PHE A 802 38.87 -1.98 -2.39
C PHE A 802 39.14 -2.77 -1.11
N ASP A 803 39.98 -2.26 -0.20
CA ASP A 803 40.26 -2.90 1.09
C ASP A 803 39.59 -2.18 2.24
N VAL A 804 39.02 -2.95 3.16
CA VAL A 804 38.56 -2.50 4.47
C VAL A 804 39.47 -3.10 5.54
N LYS A 805 40.18 -2.27 6.30
CA LYS A 805 40.94 -2.70 7.48
C LYS A 805 40.25 -2.19 8.73
N LEU A 806 39.99 -3.09 9.66
CA LEU A 806 39.45 -2.77 10.98
C LEU A 806 40.25 -3.49 12.04
N TYR A 807 40.94 -2.73 12.89
CA TYR A 807 41.82 -3.29 13.91
C TYR A 807 41.97 -2.36 15.11
N VAL A 808 42.33 -2.95 16.24
CA VAL A 808 42.75 -2.23 17.44
C VAL A 808 44.26 -2.07 17.40
N LEU A 809 44.73 -0.83 17.51
CA LEU A 809 46.15 -0.52 17.65
C LEU A 809 46.51 -0.52 19.14
N ASN A 810 47.61 -1.16 19.51
CA ASN A 810 48.15 -1.10 20.88
C ASN A 810 49.26 -0.04 21.02
N ASN A 811 49.69 0.24 22.24
CA ASN A 811 50.74 1.24 22.53
C ASN A 811 52.11 0.95 21.89
N GLN A 812 52.37 -0.29 21.47
CA GLN A 812 53.62 -0.73 20.82
C GLN A 812 53.51 -0.76 19.29
N GLY A 813 52.38 -0.33 18.71
CA GLY A 813 52.12 -0.36 17.27
C GLY A 813 51.62 -1.70 16.74
N GLY A 814 51.38 -2.69 17.61
CA GLY A 814 50.77 -3.96 17.23
C GLY A 814 49.29 -3.80 16.85
N GLN A 815 48.86 -4.51 15.81
CA GLN A 815 47.50 -4.48 15.27
C GLN A 815 46.77 -5.79 15.59
N THR A 816 45.56 -5.69 16.14
CA THR A 816 44.66 -6.84 16.36
C THR A 816 43.39 -6.63 15.55
N ALA A 817 43.12 -7.48 14.56
CA ALA A 817 41.92 -7.36 13.73
C ALA A 817 40.64 -7.49 14.57
N ILE A 818 39.62 -6.70 14.24
CA ILE A 818 38.29 -6.86 14.85
C ILE A 818 37.51 -7.91 14.08
N GLN A 819 36.89 -8.81 14.85
CA GLN A 819 35.95 -9.80 14.37
C GLN A 819 34.69 -9.73 15.23
N LEU A 820 33.56 -9.40 14.60
CA LEU A 820 32.26 -9.41 15.26
C LEU A 820 31.64 -10.80 15.19
N ASP A 821 30.83 -11.12 16.20
CA ASP A 821 30.16 -12.40 16.32
C ASP A 821 28.77 -12.33 15.64
N ARG A 822 27.76 -11.74 16.28
CA ARG A 822 26.39 -11.67 15.75
C ARG A 822 26.11 -10.40 14.96
N GLU A 823 26.78 -9.31 15.32
CA GLU A 823 26.60 -7.98 14.74
C GLU A 823 27.35 -7.83 13.42
N TYR A 824 27.00 -6.81 12.64
CA TYR A 824 27.72 -6.43 11.44
C TYR A 824 28.32 -5.04 11.58
N ILE A 825 29.44 -4.83 10.92
CA ILE A 825 29.94 -3.51 10.60
C ILE A 825 29.22 -3.07 9.32
N GLN A 826 28.51 -1.95 9.40
CA GLN A 826 27.83 -1.35 8.25
C GLN A 826 28.75 -0.31 7.62
N LEU A 827 29.21 -0.56 6.40
CA LEU A 827 30.03 0.37 5.64
C LEU A 827 29.25 0.89 4.44
N SER A 828 28.75 2.11 4.53
CA SER A 828 28.05 2.81 3.45
C SER A 828 29.03 3.62 2.60
N ILE A 829 29.12 3.30 1.31
CA ILE A 829 30.02 3.93 0.34
C ILE A 829 29.18 4.65 -0.72
N PRO A 830 29.25 5.99 -0.82
CA PRO A 830 28.51 6.74 -1.83
C PRO A 830 28.85 6.33 -3.25
N TYR A 831 27.87 6.30 -4.14
CA TYR A 831 28.09 5.93 -5.55
C TYR A 831 29.03 6.89 -6.30
N ALA A 832 29.15 8.13 -5.82
CA ALA A 832 30.11 9.11 -6.33
C ALA A 832 31.57 8.64 -6.23
N PHE A 833 31.90 7.64 -5.41
CA PHE A 833 33.25 7.10 -5.27
C PHE A 833 33.75 6.24 -6.44
N PHE A 834 32.88 5.82 -7.36
CA PHE A 834 33.20 4.76 -8.32
C PHE A 834 33.36 5.24 -9.79
N VAL A 835 33.21 6.55 -10.05
CA VAL A 835 33.37 7.28 -11.34
C VAL A 835 32.39 6.85 -12.46
N ASP A 836 31.98 7.83 -13.28
CA ASP A 836 31.15 7.73 -14.50
C ASP A 836 29.62 7.62 -14.37
N GLY A 837 29.04 7.75 -13.18
CA GLY A 837 27.59 7.93 -12.99
C GLY A 837 26.71 6.78 -13.54
N LYS A 838 27.32 5.69 -14.03
CA LYS A 838 26.62 4.46 -14.41
C LYS A 838 26.03 3.88 -13.14
N ARG A 839 24.71 3.72 -13.14
CA ARG A 839 23.94 3.15 -12.04
C ARG A 839 24.57 1.84 -11.56
N LEU A 840 25.11 1.84 -10.34
CA LEU A 840 25.77 0.69 -9.71
C LEU A 840 24.78 -0.34 -9.16
N HIS A 841 23.47 -0.14 -9.35
CA HIS A 841 22.39 -1.02 -8.89
C HIS A 841 22.50 -2.45 -9.44
N THR A 842 23.28 -2.65 -10.51
CA THR A 842 23.52 -3.94 -11.15
C THR A 842 24.78 -4.66 -10.63
N TYR A 843 25.56 -4.04 -9.75
CA TYR A 843 26.78 -4.63 -9.23
C TYR A 843 26.53 -5.33 -7.90
N VAL A 844 27.14 -6.50 -7.76
CA VAL A 844 27.19 -7.33 -6.57
C VAL A 844 28.54 -7.15 -5.91
N LEU A 845 28.54 -7.03 -4.58
CA LEU A 845 29.78 -7.04 -3.82
C LEU A 845 30.14 -8.45 -3.36
N LEU A 846 31.37 -8.83 -3.66
CA LEU A 846 31.97 -10.09 -3.24
C LEU A 846 33.23 -9.81 -2.42
N ARG A 847 33.49 -10.69 -1.44
CA ARG A 847 34.75 -10.68 -0.69
C ARG A 847 35.73 -11.58 -1.41
N VAL A 848 36.92 -11.07 -1.70
CA VAL A 848 37.99 -11.83 -2.34
C VAL A 848 38.67 -12.72 -1.29
N ASN A 849 38.70 -14.03 -1.52
CA ASN A 849 39.24 -15.00 -0.56
C ASN A 849 40.10 -16.09 -1.23
N GLY A 850 41.22 -15.69 -1.85
CA GLY A 850 42.11 -16.61 -2.54
C GLY A 850 41.56 -17.04 -3.90
N MET A 851 41.25 -18.35 -4.08
CA MET A 851 40.84 -18.92 -5.38
C MET A 851 39.35 -18.67 -5.75
N GLU A 852 38.49 -18.26 -4.81
CA GLU A 852 37.07 -17.96 -5.09
C GLU A 852 36.58 -16.69 -4.39
N ASP A 853 35.71 -15.96 -5.08
CA ASP A 853 34.97 -14.81 -4.56
C ASP A 853 33.73 -15.26 -3.75
N VAL A 854 33.53 -14.69 -2.57
CA VAL A 854 32.49 -15.10 -1.61
C VAL A 854 31.40 -14.04 -1.51
N ALA A 855 30.13 -14.48 -1.43
CA ALA A 855 28.98 -13.62 -1.20
C ALA A 855 29.20 -12.72 0.04
N THR A 856 28.88 -11.42 -0.11
CA THR A 856 28.91 -10.46 0.99
C THR A 856 27.51 -9.87 1.14
N ALA A 857 26.99 -9.81 2.37
CA ALA A 857 25.73 -9.15 2.63
C ALA A 857 25.88 -7.64 2.37
N HIS A 858 25.04 -7.07 1.52
CA HIS A 858 25.07 -5.65 1.17
C HIS A 858 23.69 -5.19 0.73
N TYR A 859 23.41 -3.91 0.89
CA TYR A 859 22.20 -3.24 0.47
C TYR A 859 22.55 -1.97 -0.31
N GLY A 860 21.94 -1.74 -1.46
CA GLY A 860 22.16 -0.55 -2.29
C GLY A 860 20.92 0.36 -2.32
N ASP A 861 21.09 1.65 -2.07
CA ASP A 861 20.06 2.67 -2.29
C ASP A 861 20.45 3.60 -3.45
N ALA A 862 19.70 4.68 -3.70
CA ALA A 862 19.98 5.59 -4.82
C ALA A 862 21.32 6.35 -4.72
N LYS A 863 21.96 6.39 -3.54
CA LYS A 863 23.08 7.27 -3.20
C LYS A 863 24.32 6.51 -2.73
N SER A 864 24.18 5.34 -2.14
CA SER A 864 25.29 4.53 -1.64
C SER A 864 25.00 3.03 -1.66
N VAL A 865 26.07 2.26 -1.47
CA VAL A 865 25.97 0.84 -1.12
C VAL A 865 26.50 0.61 0.29
N THR A 866 25.70 -0.09 1.11
CA THR A 866 26.01 -0.43 2.48
C THR A 866 26.39 -1.90 2.58
N LEU A 867 27.65 -2.17 2.88
CA LEU A 867 28.14 -3.51 3.15
C LEU A 867 27.91 -3.88 4.60
N HIS A 868 27.52 -5.13 4.84
CA HIS A 868 27.45 -5.75 6.15
C HIS A 868 28.61 -6.75 6.28
N VAL A 869 29.67 -6.34 6.97
CA VAL A 869 30.91 -7.14 7.10
C VAL A 869 31.15 -7.55 8.55
N LYS A 870 31.66 -8.77 8.76
CA LYS A 870 32.03 -9.31 10.08
C LYS A 870 33.45 -8.94 10.50
N THR A 871 34.31 -8.68 9.52
CA THR A 871 35.72 -8.33 9.69
C THR A 871 36.23 -7.62 8.43
N GLY A 872 37.44 -7.07 8.49
CA GLY A 872 38.09 -6.46 7.32
C GLY A 872 38.43 -7.47 6.21
N GLY A 873 38.81 -6.95 5.05
CA GLY A 873 39.22 -7.74 3.90
C GLY A 873 39.19 -6.94 2.60
N THR A 874 39.50 -7.64 1.52
CA THR A 874 39.40 -7.12 0.15
C THR A 874 38.04 -7.45 -0.42
N PHE A 875 37.37 -6.45 -0.99
CA PHE A 875 36.06 -6.58 -1.61
C PHE A 875 36.11 -6.13 -3.06
N LYS A 876 35.22 -6.71 -3.88
CA LYS A 876 35.14 -6.51 -5.32
C LYS A 876 33.70 -6.23 -5.72
N PHE A 877 33.49 -5.24 -6.59
CA PHE A 877 32.25 -5.12 -7.35
C PHE A 877 32.30 -5.96 -8.63
N THR A 878 31.23 -6.73 -8.88
CA THR A 878 31.05 -7.47 -10.14
C THR A 878 29.66 -7.23 -10.70
N ASN A 879 29.50 -7.21 -12.01
CA ASN A 879 28.20 -7.16 -12.70
C ASN A 879 27.93 -8.45 -13.50
N GLU A 880 28.64 -9.53 -13.17
CA GLU A 880 28.52 -10.80 -13.86
C GLU A 880 27.14 -11.43 -13.60
N ALA A 881 26.35 -11.57 -14.66
CA ALA A 881 25.04 -12.19 -14.59
C ALA A 881 25.18 -13.72 -14.54
N VAL A 882 24.73 -14.32 -13.44
CA VAL A 882 24.66 -15.78 -13.28
C VAL A 882 23.30 -16.26 -13.78
N SER A 883 23.29 -17.18 -14.73
CA SER A 883 22.07 -17.74 -15.30
C SER A 883 22.03 -19.27 -15.21
N PHE A 884 20.81 -19.81 -15.15
CA PHE A 884 20.57 -21.26 -15.14
C PHE A 884 19.58 -21.62 -16.24
N SER A 885 19.84 -22.70 -16.95
CA SER A 885 19.04 -23.12 -18.11
C SER A 885 17.66 -23.69 -17.74
N ASP A 886 17.47 -24.14 -16.50
CA ASP A 886 16.34 -24.95 -16.04
C ASP A 886 15.34 -24.19 -15.16
N ILE A 887 15.43 -22.86 -15.09
CA ILE A 887 14.56 -22.02 -14.25
C ILE A 887 13.43 -21.33 -15.03
N LYS A 888 13.31 -21.59 -16.34
CA LYS A 888 12.24 -21.02 -17.18
C LYS A 888 10.89 -21.59 -16.77
N GLY A 889 9.92 -20.72 -16.49
CA GLY A 889 8.56 -21.12 -16.07
C GLY A 889 8.46 -21.52 -14.59
N VAL A 890 9.53 -21.33 -13.81
CA VAL A 890 9.52 -21.53 -12.35
C VAL A 890 9.04 -20.24 -11.68
N PRO A 891 7.99 -20.24 -10.84
CA PRO A 891 7.49 -19.01 -10.23
C PRO A 891 8.55 -18.20 -9.46
N GLN A 892 9.54 -18.87 -8.86
CA GLN A 892 10.62 -18.27 -8.07
C GLN A 892 11.84 -17.82 -8.90
N THR A 893 11.75 -17.74 -10.25
CA THR A 893 12.88 -17.32 -11.11
C THR A 893 13.55 -16.04 -10.61
N ALA A 894 12.76 -15.02 -10.24
CA ALA A 894 13.30 -13.75 -9.78
C ALA A 894 14.17 -13.90 -8.53
N ALA A 895 13.74 -14.69 -7.55
CA ALA A 895 14.51 -14.94 -6.33
C ALA A 895 15.77 -15.77 -6.60
N ILE A 896 15.68 -16.76 -7.50
CA ILE A 896 16.83 -17.56 -7.92
C ILE A 896 17.87 -16.68 -8.60
N THR A 897 17.49 -15.92 -9.64
CA THR A 897 18.42 -15.02 -10.34
C THR A 897 19.04 -13.99 -9.40
N TYR A 898 18.25 -13.42 -8.48
CA TYR A 898 18.72 -12.45 -7.50
C TYR A 898 19.83 -12.99 -6.60
N LEU A 899 19.61 -14.16 -6.00
CA LEU A 899 20.58 -14.79 -5.11
C LEU A 899 21.79 -15.37 -5.88
N ALA A 900 21.59 -15.77 -7.14
CA ALA A 900 22.65 -16.33 -7.98
C ALA A 900 23.67 -15.25 -8.35
N ASN A 901 23.19 -14.09 -8.80
CA ASN A 901 24.04 -12.93 -9.07
C ASN A 901 24.84 -12.53 -7.83
N ARG A 902 24.26 -12.70 -6.63
CA ARG A 902 24.93 -12.44 -5.33
C ARG A 902 25.88 -13.54 -4.85
N HIS A 903 26.10 -14.58 -5.65
CA HIS A 903 26.89 -15.78 -5.31
C HIS A 903 26.41 -16.52 -4.04
N VAL A 904 25.17 -16.24 -3.59
CA VAL A 904 24.54 -16.91 -2.45
C VAL A 904 24.12 -18.33 -2.83
N ILE A 905 23.58 -18.49 -4.05
CA ILE A 905 23.26 -19.80 -4.61
C ILE A 905 24.19 -20.13 -5.78
N LYS A 906 24.56 -21.41 -5.88
CA LYS A 906 25.36 -21.96 -6.98
C LYS A 906 24.56 -23.08 -7.65
N GLY A 907 24.73 -23.21 -8.97
CA GLY A 907 24.22 -24.33 -9.75
C GLY A 907 25.29 -25.39 -10.00
N ASP A 908 24.90 -26.47 -10.65
CA ASP A 908 25.78 -27.53 -11.12
C ASP A 908 25.69 -27.61 -12.65
N ALA A 909 26.83 -27.47 -13.34
CA ALA A 909 26.91 -27.46 -14.81
C ALA A 909 25.87 -26.56 -15.52
N GLY A 910 25.61 -25.36 -14.99
CA GLY A 910 24.65 -24.40 -15.57
C GLY A 910 23.16 -24.69 -15.27
N LYS A 911 22.87 -25.56 -14.30
CA LYS A 911 21.52 -25.88 -13.82
C LYS A 911 21.36 -25.63 -12.32
N PHE A 912 20.22 -25.11 -11.90
CA PHE A 912 19.90 -24.86 -10.49
C PHE A 912 19.17 -26.04 -9.83
N ASN A 913 18.46 -26.86 -10.61
CA ASN A 913 17.55 -27.92 -10.21
C ASN A 913 16.42 -27.42 -9.27
N PRO A 914 15.56 -26.48 -9.73
CA PRO A 914 14.60 -25.76 -8.88
C PRO A 914 13.58 -26.68 -8.18
N HIS A 915 13.21 -27.79 -8.81
CA HIS A 915 12.20 -28.73 -8.31
C HIS A 915 12.76 -29.85 -7.42
N HIS A 916 14.09 -29.96 -7.26
CA HIS A 916 14.65 -30.93 -6.34
C HIS A 916 14.31 -30.55 -4.88
N ASN A 917 14.00 -31.57 -4.09
CA ASN A 917 13.80 -31.39 -2.65
C ASN A 917 15.08 -30.86 -2.00
N LEU A 918 14.89 -29.94 -1.07
CA LEU A 918 15.94 -29.27 -0.33
C LEU A 918 16.53 -30.21 0.70
N SER A 919 17.82 -30.54 0.58
CA SER A 919 18.55 -31.25 1.62
C SER A 919 19.12 -30.31 2.69
N ARG A 920 19.39 -30.86 3.88
CA ARG A 920 20.01 -30.14 5.01
C ARG A 920 21.36 -29.52 4.66
N ALA A 921 22.19 -30.19 3.86
CA ALA A 921 23.46 -29.65 3.38
C ALA A 921 23.26 -28.42 2.48
N HIS A 922 22.27 -28.46 1.57
CA HIS A 922 21.98 -27.33 0.68
C HIS A 922 21.44 -26.11 1.45
N PHE A 923 20.55 -26.34 2.43
CA PHE A 923 20.12 -25.28 3.33
C PHE A 923 21.31 -24.63 4.03
N ALA A 924 22.22 -25.45 4.58
CA ALA A 924 23.38 -24.94 5.30
C ALA A 924 24.26 -24.05 4.41
N ALA A 925 24.60 -24.55 3.22
CA ALA A 925 25.42 -23.83 2.27
C ALA A 925 24.80 -22.50 1.80
N MET A 926 23.48 -22.44 1.61
CA MET A 926 22.80 -21.23 1.17
C MET A 926 22.75 -20.16 2.28
N VAL A 927 22.37 -20.55 3.51
CA VAL A 927 22.23 -19.60 4.62
C VAL A 927 23.59 -19.09 5.10
N VAL A 928 24.64 -19.91 5.11
CA VAL A 928 26.00 -19.48 5.47
C VAL A 928 26.51 -18.42 4.51
N ARG A 929 26.36 -18.64 3.20
CA ARG A 929 26.76 -17.65 2.19
C ARG A 929 25.94 -16.37 2.29
N ALA A 930 24.64 -16.48 2.49
CA ALA A 930 23.75 -15.34 2.65
C ALA A 930 24.13 -14.44 3.84
N LEU A 931 24.59 -15.04 4.94
CA LEU A 931 25.02 -14.33 6.15
C LEU A 931 26.53 -14.03 6.21
N GLY A 932 27.31 -14.47 5.21
CA GLY A 932 28.77 -14.32 5.21
C GLY A 932 29.47 -14.99 6.39
N LEU A 933 28.91 -16.07 6.96
CA LEU A 933 29.50 -16.77 8.11
C LEU A 933 30.73 -17.59 7.70
N GLN A 934 31.68 -17.75 8.61
CA GLN A 934 32.92 -18.50 8.37
C GLN A 934 33.23 -19.40 9.55
N ALA A 935 33.46 -20.68 9.29
CA ALA A 935 33.99 -21.66 10.25
C ALA A 935 35.03 -22.56 9.56
N LYS A 936 35.90 -23.21 10.33
CA LYS A 936 36.88 -24.15 9.78
C LYS A 936 36.26 -25.53 9.61
N ALA A 937 36.46 -26.14 8.44
CA ALA A 937 35.97 -27.49 8.14
C ALA A 937 36.53 -28.59 9.08
N SER A 938 37.73 -28.39 9.62
CA SER A 938 38.37 -29.29 10.59
C SER A 938 37.61 -29.40 11.92
N ASP A 939 36.78 -28.40 12.22
CA ASP A 939 36.18 -28.21 13.54
C ASP A 939 34.76 -28.80 13.61
N SER A 940 34.33 -29.50 12.55
CA SER A 940 32.99 -30.08 12.52
C SER A 940 32.76 -31.10 13.64
N VAL A 941 31.75 -30.83 14.47
CA VAL A 941 31.29 -31.73 15.53
C VAL A 941 30.59 -32.99 14.99
N PHE A 942 30.13 -32.96 13.72
CA PHE A 942 29.36 -34.04 13.11
C PHE A 942 30.23 -34.95 12.23
N ASN A 943 30.31 -36.23 12.58
CA ASN A 943 31.19 -37.19 11.92
C ASN A 943 30.85 -37.41 10.44
N ASP A 944 29.57 -37.36 10.08
CA ASP A 944 29.05 -37.55 8.72
C ASP A 944 29.24 -36.32 7.79
N THR A 945 29.87 -35.26 8.30
CA THR A 945 30.20 -34.06 7.54
C THR A 945 31.70 -33.85 7.35
N LYS A 946 32.56 -34.53 8.14
CA LYS A 946 34.01 -34.36 8.09
C LYS A 946 34.56 -34.65 6.69
N GLY A 947 35.39 -33.75 6.17
CA GLY A 947 35.99 -33.84 4.84
C GLY A 947 35.00 -33.68 3.67
N LYS A 948 33.77 -33.23 3.92
CA LYS A 948 32.76 -32.95 2.87
C LYS A 948 32.74 -31.48 2.51
N TRP A 949 32.27 -31.16 1.30
CA TRP A 949 32.24 -29.79 0.78
C TRP A 949 31.39 -28.82 1.62
N TYR A 950 30.38 -29.32 2.33
CA TYR A 950 29.51 -28.56 3.22
C TYR A 950 29.94 -28.57 4.70
N ALA A 951 31.10 -29.14 5.04
CA ALA A 951 31.53 -29.32 6.44
C ALA A 951 31.64 -27.99 7.20
N ALA A 952 32.28 -26.99 6.57
CA ALA A 952 32.43 -25.65 7.13
C ALA A 952 31.07 -24.95 7.29
N ASP A 953 30.19 -25.08 6.29
CA ASP A 953 28.86 -24.45 6.31
C ASP A 953 28.00 -25.01 7.45
N VAL A 954 28.03 -26.33 7.64
CA VAL A 954 27.31 -26.98 8.73
C VAL A 954 27.87 -26.56 10.09
N GLN A 955 29.20 -26.50 10.23
CA GLN A 955 29.81 -26.07 11.49
C GLN A 955 29.45 -24.62 11.83
N ALA A 956 29.48 -23.71 10.86
CA ALA A 956 29.14 -22.30 11.06
C ALA A 956 27.69 -22.10 11.55
N LEU A 957 26.71 -22.78 10.94
CA LEU A 957 25.32 -22.65 11.41
C LEU A 957 25.06 -23.35 12.74
N TYR A 958 25.84 -24.39 13.06
CA TYR A 958 25.75 -25.06 14.35
C TYR A 958 26.24 -24.13 15.47
N GLU A 959 27.40 -23.48 15.28
CA GLU A 959 27.92 -22.47 16.20
C GLU A 959 26.97 -21.27 16.34
N ALA A 960 26.31 -20.87 15.26
CA ALA A 960 25.28 -19.84 15.26
C ALA A 960 23.96 -20.28 15.97
N GLY A 961 23.81 -21.56 16.31
CA GLY A 961 22.58 -22.11 16.89
C GLY A 961 21.38 -22.16 15.93
N ILE A 962 21.62 -21.95 14.63
CA ILE A 962 20.58 -21.97 13.59
C ILE A 962 20.17 -23.43 13.29
N ILE A 963 21.14 -24.34 13.27
CA ILE A 963 20.91 -25.77 13.01
C ILE A 963 21.35 -26.64 14.18
N GLN A 964 20.80 -27.85 14.22
CA GLN A 964 21.16 -28.90 15.18
C GLN A 964 21.29 -30.23 14.43
N GLY A 965 22.10 -31.16 14.93
CA GLY A 965 22.20 -32.51 14.40
C GLY A 965 20.96 -33.36 14.69
N THR A 966 20.81 -34.48 13.97
CA THR A 966 19.83 -35.51 14.32
C THR A 966 20.27 -36.33 15.54
N SER A 967 21.55 -36.25 15.89
CA SER A 967 22.13 -36.67 17.16
C SER A 967 23.28 -35.72 17.52
N PRO A 968 23.90 -35.82 18.71
CA PRO A 968 25.06 -35.01 19.07
C PRO A 968 26.25 -35.12 18.10
N THR A 969 26.36 -36.20 17.32
CA THR A 969 27.50 -36.47 16.43
C THR A 969 27.11 -36.74 14.97
N THR A 970 25.82 -36.63 14.62
CA THR A 970 25.30 -36.90 13.26
C THR A 970 24.41 -35.75 12.78
N PHE A 971 24.67 -35.24 11.58
CA PHE A 971 23.91 -34.14 10.98
C PHE A 971 22.81 -34.60 10.02
N ALA A 972 22.99 -35.74 9.35
CA ALA A 972 22.16 -36.28 8.27
C ALA A 972 22.03 -35.32 7.06
N PRO A 973 23.14 -34.98 6.36
CA PRO A 973 23.19 -33.92 5.35
C PRO A 973 22.27 -34.12 4.13
N ASN A 974 21.95 -35.38 3.81
CA ASN A 974 21.15 -35.75 2.64
C ASN A 974 19.64 -35.82 2.94
N ASN A 975 19.21 -35.68 4.20
CA ASN A 975 17.80 -35.70 4.51
C ASN A 975 17.12 -34.44 3.95
N ASN A 976 15.95 -34.64 3.34
CA ASN A 976 15.12 -33.54 2.86
C ASN A 976 14.44 -32.81 4.02
N LEU A 977 14.26 -31.51 3.86
CA LEU A 977 13.66 -30.64 4.85
C LEU A 977 12.17 -30.42 4.58
N THR A 978 11.38 -30.65 5.62
CA THR A 978 9.95 -30.30 5.64
C THR A 978 9.75 -28.80 5.83
N ARG A 979 8.59 -28.28 5.43
CA ARG A 979 8.21 -26.87 5.60
C ARG A 979 8.37 -26.39 7.04
N GLN A 980 7.89 -27.15 8.02
CA GLN A 980 8.03 -26.75 9.43
C GLN A 980 9.48 -26.75 9.91
N GLN A 981 10.34 -27.63 9.39
CA GLN A 981 11.77 -27.65 9.75
C GLN A 981 12.50 -26.45 9.15
N VAL A 982 12.20 -26.09 7.90
CA VAL A 982 12.71 -24.85 7.29
C VAL A 982 12.25 -23.65 8.11
N SER A 983 10.99 -23.61 8.56
CA SER A 983 10.48 -22.52 9.39
C SER A 983 11.23 -22.38 10.72
N LEU A 984 11.44 -23.47 11.45
CA LEU A 984 12.23 -23.45 12.70
C LEU A 984 13.65 -22.91 12.47
N MET A 985 14.31 -23.39 11.41
CA MET A 985 15.70 -23.00 11.12
C MET A 985 15.76 -21.53 10.68
N MET A 986 14.81 -21.05 9.88
CA MET A 986 14.80 -19.67 9.40
C MET A 986 14.37 -18.66 10.49
N ALA A 987 13.47 -19.04 11.40
CA ALA A 987 13.17 -18.22 12.57
C ALA A 987 14.39 -18.09 13.50
N ARG A 988 15.21 -19.15 13.63
CA ARG A 988 16.50 -19.06 14.33
C ARG A 988 17.49 -18.18 13.58
N THR A 989 17.49 -18.20 12.25
CA THR A 989 18.30 -17.28 11.42
C THR A 989 17.95 -15.81 11.75
N LEU A 990 16.67 -15.45 11.79
CA LEU A 990 16.21 -14.10 12.18
C LEU A 990 16.66 -13.71 13.59
N ARG A 991 16.48 -14.61 14.57
CA ARG A 991 16.92 -14.35 15.94
C ARG A 991 18.43 -14.20 16.06
N TYR A 992 19.20 -14.99 15.31
CA TYR A 992 20.67 -14.92 15.30
C TYR A 992 21.16 -13.54 14.84
N ILE A 993 20.52 -12.96 13.83
CA ILE A 993 20.85 -11.62 13.30
C ILE A 993 20.15 -10.47 14.02
N GLY A 994 19.51 -10.74 15.17
CA GLY A 994 18.98 -9.71 16.08
C GLY A 994 17.52 -9.31 15.85
N ILE A 995 16.79 -10.02 14.98
CA ILE A 995 15.36 -9.75 14.75
C ILE A 995 14.55 -10.50 15.80
N ASP A 996 13.78 -9.76 16.61
CA ASP A 996 12.87 -10.36 17.58
C ASP A 996 11.67 -10.96 16.86
N THR A 997 11.57 -12.29 16.85
CA THR A 997 10.44 -12.99 16.26
C THR A 997 9.21 -12.97 17.16
N LYS A 998 9.36 -12.71 18.47
CA LYS A 998 8.28 -12.85 19.45
C LYS A 998 7.11 -11.92 19.19
N THR A 999 7.40 -10.72 18.71
CA THR A 999 6.39 -9.73 18.31
C THR A 999 5.50 -10.21 17.16
N TYR A 1000 5.93 -11.25 16.43
CA TYR A 1000 5.24 -11.82 15.28
C TYR A 1000 4.68 -13.22 15.56
N GLU A 1001 4.77 -13.74 16.78
CA GLU A 1001 4.29 -15.10 17.12
C GLU A 1001 2.76 -15.19 17.29
N THR A 1002 2.00 -14.13 16.98
CA THR A 1002 0.53 -14.11 17.02
C THR A 1002 -0.04 -15.23 16.15
N ALA A 1003 -0.97 -16.01 16.71
CA ALA A 1003 -1.46 -17.24 16.10
C ALA A 1003 -2.09 -17.01 14.72
N VAL A 1004 -1.62 -17.76 13.73
CA VAL A 1004 -2.17 -17.82 12.37
C VAL A 1004 -3.20 -18.93 12.23
N THR A 1005 -4.12 -18.80 11.27
CA THR A 1005 -5.17 -19.80 11.03
C THR A 1005 -4.82 -20.69 9.83
N PHE A 1006 -4.71 -21.99 10.07
CA PHE A 1006 -4.59 -23.01 9.03
C PHE A 1006 -5.48 -24.21 9.34
N ARG A 1007 -6.04 -24.83 8.31
CA ARG A 1007 -6.88 -26.04 8.44
C ARG A 1007 -6.12 -27.22 9.05
N ASP A 1008 -4.80 -27.26 8.86
CA ASP A 1008 -3.87 -28.26 9.39
C ASP A 1008 -2.96 -27.71 10.50
N ILE A 1009 -3.37 -26.64 11.20
CA ILE A 1009 -2.59 -26.04 12.31
C ILE A 1009 -2.21 -27.07 13.39
N ASN A 1010 -3.09 -28.06 13.62
CA ASN A 1010 -2.87 -29.13 14.58
C ASN A 1010 -1.83 -30.17 14.11
N SER A 1011 -1.56 -30.24 12.81
CA SER A 1011 -0.49 -31.07 12.23
C SER A 1011 0.89 -30.41 12.32
N ILE A 1012 0.96 -29.12 12.65
CA ILE A 1012 2.21 -28.43 12.95
C ILE A 1012 2.68 -28.84 14.34
N ALA A 1013 3.93 -29.28 14.45
CA ALA A 1013 4.53 -29.63 15.73
C ALA A 1013 4.37 -28.45 16.73
N PRO A 1014 3.95 -28.68 17.99
CA PRO A 1014 3.73 -27.60 18.95
C PRO A 1014 4.92 -26.64 19.09
N THR A 1015 6.15 -27.17 19.03
CA THR A 1015 7.40 -26.41 19.09
C THR A 1015 7.66 -25.53 17.86
N ALA A 1016 7.00 -25.80 16.73
CA ALA A 1016 7.17 -25.04 15.49
C ALA A 1016 6.05 -24.02 15.24
N ARG A 1017 4.95 -24.04 16.01
CA ARG A 1017 3.78 -23.17 15.75
C ARG A 1017 4.10 -21.68 15.87
N ALA A 1018 4.85 -21.30 16.90
CA ALA A 1018 5.26 -19.91 17.11
C ALA A 1018 6.17 -19.45 15.97
N ASP A 1019 7.19 -20.24 15.63
CA ASP A 1019 8.12 -19.93 14.53
C ASP A 1019 7.42 -19.90 13.15
N VAL A 1020 6.46 -20.79 12.90
CA VAL A 1020 5.63 -20.75 11.68
C VAL A 1020 4.78 -19.47 11.68
N SER A 1021 4.14 -19.14 12.80
CA SER A 1021 3.33 -17.92 12.90
C SER A 1021 4.17 -16.68 12.65
N ALA A 1022 5.37 -16.61 13.25
CA ALA A 1022 6.32 -15.53 13.06
C ALA A 1022 6.71 -15.36 11.58
N LEU A 1023 7.09 -16.44 10.90
CA LEU A 1023 7.47 -16.35 9.49
C LEU A 1023 6.31 -16.06 8.55
N VAL A 1024 5.08 -16.51 8.87
CA VAL A 1024 3.88 -16.18 8.10
C VAL A 1024 3.51 -14.71 8.28
N ASN A 1025 3.51 -14.22 9.52
CA ASN A 1025 3.22 -12.82 9.83
C ASN A 1025 4.29 -11.86 9.29
N LEU A 1026 5.53 -12.33 9.15
CA LEU A 1026 6.62 -11.60 8.49
C LEU A 1026 6.58 -11.68 6.94
N GLY A 1027 5.64 -12.43 6.34
CA GLY A 1027 5.57 -12.62 4.88
C GLY A 1027 6.75 -13.43 4.31
N ILE A 1028 7.51 -14.13 5.15
CA ILE A 1028 8.66 -14.94 4.72
C ILE A 1028 8.21 -16.27 4.13
N ILE A 1029 7.11 -16.82 4.64
CA ILE A 1029 6.49 -18.05 4.12
C ILE A 1029 4.97 -17.91 4.09
N GLU A 1030 4.33 -18.40 3.05
CA GLU A 1030 2.87 -18.33 2.89
C GLU A 1030 2.24 -19.73 2.95
N GLY A 1031 0.98 -19.77 3.36
CA GLY A 1031 0.14 -20.98 3.23
C GLY A 1031 -0.47 -21.10 1.84
N GLU A 1032 -1.06 -22.26 1.56
CA GLU A 1032 -1.67 -22.57 0.26
C GLU A 1032 -3.07 -23.14 0.49
N ASN A 1033 -4.10 -22.51 -0.10
CA ASN A 1033 -5.50 -22.95 -0.02
C ASN A 1033 -6.01 -23.15 1.43
N GLY A 1034 -5.53 -22.33 2.37
CA GLY A 1034 -5.87 -22.42 3.79
C GLY A 1034 -5.13 -23.52 4.58
N TYR A 1035 -4.11 -24.15 3.98
CA TYR A 1035 -3.23 -25.13 4.63
C TYR A 1035 -1.79 -24.62 4.71
N PHE A 1036 -1.05 -25.06 5.72
CA PHE A 1036 0.40 -24.83 5.81
C PHE A 1036 1.22 -25.98 5.22
N ALA A 1037 0.69 -27.20 5.25
CA ALA A 1037 1.33 -28.45 4.82
C ALA A 1037 2.68 -28.73 5.54
N PRO A 1038 2.69 -28.85 6.89
CA PRO A 1038 3.93 -28.86 7.68
C PRO A 1038 4.93 -29.97 7.31
N SER A 1039 4.44 -31.13 6.88
CA SER A 1039 5.26 -32.29 6.49
C SER A 1039 5.68 -32.31 5.02
N ARG A 1040 5.19 -31.37 4.19
CA ARG A 1040 5.58 -31.29 2.78
C ARG A 1040 7.05 -30.91 2.68
N GLN A 1041 7.77 -31.57 1.76
CA GLN A 1041 9.16 -31.25 1.47
C GLN A 1041 9.25 -29.90 0.76
N VAL A 1042 10.23 -29.09 1.15
CA VAL A 1042 10.53 -27.81 0.51
C VAL A 1042 11.45 -28.04 -0.66
N THR A 1043 11.19 -27.38 -1.79
CA THR A 1043 12.06 -27.42 -2.96
C THR A 1043 13.18 -26.37 -2.87
N ARG A 1044 14.24 -26.53 -3.68
CA ARG A 1044 15.32 -25.54 -3.78
C ARG A 1044 14.81 -24.16 -4.22
N ALA A 1045 13.85 -24.10 -5.13
CA ALA A 1045 13.22 -22.86 -5.58
C ALA A 1045 12.45 -22.14 -4.44
N GLU A 1046 11.68 -22.89 -3.66
CA GLU A 1046 10.96 -22.34 -2.51
C GLU A 1046 11.93 -21.80 -1.43
N LEU A 1047 13.05 -22.50 -1.16
CA LEU A 1047 14.06 -21.96 -0.25
C LEU A 1047 14.67 -20.66 -0.78
N ALA A 1048 14.93 -20.55 -2.08
CA ALA A 1048 15.46 -19.32 -2.66
C ALA A 1048 14.52 -18.13 -2.41
N GLN A 1049 13.21 -18.34 -2.54
CA GLN A 1049 12.21 -17.32 -2.21
C GLN A 1049 12.18 -16.99 -0.71
N ILE A 1050 12.12 -18.01 0.15
CA ILE A 1050 12.12 -17.84 1.61
C ILE A 1050 13.37 -17.08 2.06
N LEU A 1051 14.54 -17.48 1.57
CA LEU A 1051 15.81 -16.85 1.93
C LEU A 1051 15.89 -15.40 1.44
N ARG A 1052 15.43 -15.12 0.21
CA ARG A 1052 15.32 -13.73 -0.28
C ARG A 1052 14.43 -12.90 0.64
N ASN A 1053 13.25 -13.40 1.01
CA ASN A 1053 12.34 -12.68 1.88
C ASN A 1053 12.96 -12.44 3.27
N THR A 1054 13.63 -13.45 3.84
CA THR A 1054 14.36 -13.31 5.11
C THR A 1054 15.42 -12.21 5.04
N LEU A 1055 16.24 -12.20 3.99
CA LEU A 1055 17.29 -11.19 3.84
C LEU A 1055 16.69 -9.79 3.63
N ALA A 1056 15.53 -9.68 2.99
CA ALA A 1056 14.80 -8.42 2.84
C ALA A 1056 14.39 -7.84 4.19
N ILE A 1057 13.77 -8.67 5.03
CA ILE A 1057 13.35 -8.29 6.39
C ILE A 1057 14.56 -7.91 7.25
N ALA A 1058 15.74 -8.47 6.96
CA ALA A 1058 16.96 -8.21 7.68
C ALA A 1058 17.83 -7.07 7.13
N GLU A 1059 17.40 -6.38 6.07
CA GLU A 1059 18.20 -5.34 5.38
C GLU A 1059 19.59 -5.83 4.90
N LEU A 1060 19.71 -7.13 4.59
CA LEU A 1060 20.95 -7.75 4.11
C LEU A 1060 20.99 -7.91 2.57
N MET A 1061 20.14 -7.17 1.83
CA MET A 1061 19.87 -7.39 0.39
C MET A 1061 20.19 -6.26 -0.56
#